data_AF-A0A5C5FTD7-F1
#
_entry.id   AF-A0A5C5FTD7-F1
#
_cell.length_a   1.000
_cell.length_b   1.000
_cell.length_c   1.000
_cell.angle_alpha   90.00
_cell.angle_beta   90.00
_cell.angle_gamma   90.00
#
_symmetry.space_group_name_H-M   'P 1'
#
loop_
_entity.id
_entity.type
_entity.pdbx_description
1 polymer ?
#
loop_
_entity_poly.entity_id
_entity_poly.type
_entity_poly.pdbx_seq_one_letter_code
_entity_poly.pdbx_strand_id
1 'polypeptide(L)'
;MSGGRDSYPDRGTGYDKASSDRRSSRPRYPDQPSQGQHGAGAYGGGPLGMRGGSGFSDQRGGLSYGGGGGRRDASPPRYPPGGGGGGPPSQYHGGMGGRGGSYGSPPPGAPQPYGGRPGGGAYGGSNDGRGGGGRDGGYASGGFGGGFGGGRGDGGGGVGRGGGGGGGGGGRGGRGGGRGGGGGGRNPRAPPPVFVPLPPLTPAVPATQTGRSTSEPVARQEYGTAGGAVRLITNTFDLEISKNATTWYKYEVVITPNQRARADGTVPPPRGPPPKSVLRAVWNKLELDEQAGQSRHLLGVQPAFDGRAAAYTNVLIPTGNNGGDPVHIPNFAAPDRPNMTFSITVRNPIEIRLASMRAYMTGGSRASYDVGELSEALQALNVVFSHKPASLFYPTRTSFFVGDEAAETARSLGIQGVRKESVIVSDAFLELWRGYFQSVRVCPQGLMLNLNTTSTAFYVAGDLKKFVDGFFFAKGGRAPTMRVGGIDVQDLVRINRLLQKMVVVVDRGSTAPKLKVKIRGRGIVNVAPREHMFDTDDGRVSVEAYFEDRFRVHLRNPDWPLVEVKPGSFYPLELVRLVEGNKYQKRLTPAQQQLASSFQTLVPAEKLGAIMAARQRIIATVTEPFLSAFGISLDQEPKETHGRILAPPNVEYKLPGTGATGAPPSFTSVTPKDDSSWMMDFSRGGFRQAFVSGGRLASLMVIVESERDRAAAVTFFDDMLSKGAALGMNLSEFPPRFSQRAVLVRGHRRSVDDEIVSAMSESRNIYSGKNPDMIVWIFEQANSADYHPFKLATTRRGIASQALQSRLIAKTSVQVAVNVCMKLNAKLAGYSFRLERGSMGMWFGAHMPMLWGCDLSHEPDRPSVAVMVASMHSAGIVYEETARVQGLVEPPANNPLGRARKQEVIVDAEEMATFLLRRYILSLRKVPPNSHLVFRDGVSESEFSAVIDQGALALLRSPAFAAVKRDLEMEGIVGREALDDWSPKVTFIATLKRHHVRCFVPSAAGGATNLVPGTVIDRDVVDPKASDWYGAAHQALIGTTRATRYAVLVDEQQPRMTADELQATCHVLCHSFQRCNRAVSLPAPVFYADLIAGRMRGWLSMDDEDGAGSSSGATVRSSSAATRQSDLAGAQAILDGTETGRDTFRGDFASRKPPAMWWA
;
A
#
# COMPACT_ATOMS: atom_id res chain seq x y z
N MET A 1 -51.65 -27.48 -28.40
CA MET A 1 -53.13 -27.40 -28.50
C MET A 1 -53.50 -26.31 -29.51
N SER A 2 -54.76 -26.23 -29.89
CA SER A 2 -55.38 -25.20 -30.77
C SER A 2 -54.85 -23.77 -30.56
N GLY A 3 -54.78 -22.90 -31.58
CA GLY A 3 -55.25 -23.01 -32.97
C GLY A 3 -56.26 -21.90 -33.32
N GLY A 4 -56.09 -21.25 -34.47
CA GLY A 4 -56.97 -20.19 -34.97
C GLY A 4 -56.49 -19.68 -36.34
N ARG A 5 -57.43 -19.49 -37.27
CA ARG A 5 -57.23 -18.92 -38.62
C ARG A 5 -58.23 -17.77 -38.83
N ASP A 6 -58.03 -17.02 -39.91
CA ASP A 6 -59.04 -16.57 -40.91
C ASP A 6 -58.52 -15.24 -41.55
N SER A 7 -58.09 -15.17 -42.82
CA SER A 7 -58.77 -15.36 -44.13
C SER A 7 -59.53 -14.10 -44.60
N TYR A 8 -58.91 -13.25 -45.44
CA TYR A 8 -59.14 -13.11 -46.91
C TYR A 8 -60.15 -11.98 -47.27
N PRO A 9 -60.30 -11.50 -48.54
CA PRO A 9 -59.44 -11.58 -49.75
C PRO A 9 -59.28 -10.26 -50.56
N ASP A 10 -58.59 -10.35 -51.73
CA ASP A 10 -58.84 -9.58 -53.00
C ASP A 10 -58.54 -8.06 -53.06
N ARG A 11 -58.27 -7.41 -54.23
CA ARG A 11 -57.89 -7.84 -55.61
C ARG A 11 -57.21 -6.65 -56.34
N GLY A 12 -56.32 -6.87 -57.32
CA GLY A 12 -55.85 -5.80 -58.23
C GLY A 12 -54.77 -6.23 -59.24
N THR A 13 -54.94 -5.93 -60.54
CA THR A 13 -54.12 -6.47 -61.66
C THR A 13 -53.96 -5.51 -62.85
N GLY A 14 -52.78 -5.48 -63.49
CA GLY A 14 -52.51 -4.85 -64.81
C GLY A 14 -51.04 -4.43 -64.95
N TYR A 15 -50.25 -4.83 -65.97
CA TYR A 15 -50.31 -4.52 -67.42
C TYR A 15 -50.00 -3.04 -67.75
N ASP A 16 -49.17 -2.68 -68.75
CA ASP A 16 -48.20 -3.42 -69.58
C ASP A 16 -47.30 -2.45 -70.41
N LYS A 17 -46.15 -2.93 -70.94
CA LYS A 17 -45.41 -2.40 -72.13
C LYS A 17 -44.93 -0.93 -72.16
N ALA A 18 -44.08 -0.50 -73.12
CA ALA A 18 -42.86 -1.10 -73.70
C ALA A 18 -42.16 -0.10 -74.65
N SER A 19 -40.83 -0.28 -74.87
CA SER A 19 -40.06 0.20 -76.05
C SER A 19 -39.90 1.74 -76.22
N SER A 20 -39.03 2.26 -77.11
CA SER A 20 -38.16 1.65 -78.13
C SER A 20 -36.83 2.45 -78.25
N ASP A 21 -35.67 1.81 -78.45
CA ASP A 21 -34.88 1.77 -79.73
C ASP A 21 -34.23 3.13 -80.16
N ARG A 22 -33.11 3.24 -80.91
CA ARG A 22 -32.09 2.34 -81.54
C ARG A 22 -30.83 3.21 -81.83
N ARG A 23 -29.71 2.88 -82.51
CA ARG A 23 -29.15 1.79 -83.37
C ARG A 23 -27.60 2.07 -83.41
N SER A 24 -26.64 1.21 -83.75
CA SER A 24 -26.48 -0.26 -83.82
C SER A 24 -25.08 -0.62 -84.39
N SER A 25 -24.73 -1.92 -84.44
CA SER A 25 -23.61 -2.51 -85.23
C SER A 25 -22.19 -2.33 -84.64
N ARG A 26 -21.16 -3.12 -85.02
CA ARG A 26 -21.09 -4.26 -85.98
C ARG A 26 -20.07 -5.33 -85.50
N PRO A 27 -20.22 -6.64 -85.81
CA PRO A 27 -19.54 -7.73 -85.06
C PRO A 27 -18.60 -8.63 -85.88
N ARG A 28 -17.95 -9.61 -85.20
CA ARG A 28 -17.51 -10.94 -85.72
C ARG A 28 -17.30 -11.95 -84.55
N TYR A 29 -17.03 -13.22 -84.87
CA TYR A 29 -17.11 -14.46 -84.05
C TYR A 29 -16.06 -15.50 -84.61
N PRO A 30 -15.81 -16.73 -84.05
CA PRO A 30 -16.17 -17.35 -82.75
C PRO A 30 -15.03 -18.21 -82.07
N ASP A 31 -15.42 -19.11 -81.13
CA ASP A 31 -14.84 -20.42 -80.74
C ASP A 31 -13.94 -20.64 -79.48
N GLN A 32 -13.87 -21.92 -79.05
CA GLN A 32 -13.43 -22.52 -77.76
C GLN A 32 -12.69 -23.86 -78.04
N PRO A 33 -11.93 -24.55 -77.12
CA PRO A 33 -12.50 -25.25 -75.93
C PRO A 33 -11.55 -25.67 -74.72
N SER A 34 -12.19 -26.23 -73.66
CA SER A 34 -11.79 -27.39 -72.78
C SER A 34 -10.53 -27.51 -71.88
N GLN A 35 -10.80 -27.80 -70.58
CA GLN A 35 -10.15 -28.76 -69.62
C GLN A 35 -8.72 -28.57 -69.03
N GLY A 36 -8.54 -29.00 -67.76
CA GLY A 36 -7.23 -29.24 -67.08
C GLY A 36 -7.30 -29.31 -65.53
N GLN A 37 -6.72 -30.32 -64.87
CA GLN A 37 -6.81 -30.61 -63.42
C GLN A 37 -5.51 -30.37 -62.60
N HIS A 38 -5.67 -30.21 -61.27
CA HIS A 38 -4.85 -30.62 -60.10
C HIS A 38 -3.29 -30.69 -60.10
N GLY A 39 -2.71 -30.48 -58.90
CA GLY A 39 -1.32 -30.80 -58.51
C GLY A 39 -0.62 -29.60 -57.83
N ALA A 40 -0.14 -29.58 -56.58
CA ALA A 40 0.14 -30.59 -55.54
C ALA A 40 1.36 -31.52 -55.77
N GLY A 41 2.28 -31.56 -54.79
CA GLY A 41 3.54 -32.32 -54.81
C GLY A 41 4.69 -31.54 -54.17
N ALA A 42 5.29 -31.79 -52.98
CA ALA A 42 5.29 -32.86 -51.96
C ALA A 42 6.65 -33.60 -51.85
N TYR A 43 7.26 -33.51 -50.66
CA TYR A 43 8.12 -34.48 -49.95
C TYR A 43 9.24 -35.27 -50.67
N GLY A 44 10.46 -35.20 -50.10
CA GLY A 44 11.55 -36.18 -50.26
C GLY A 44 12.88 -35.68 -49.66
N GLY A 45 13.69 -36.49 -48.94
CA GLY A 45 13.46 -37.90 -48.60
C GLY A 45 14.58 -38.65 -47.86
N GLY A 46 15.45 -37.99 -47.09
CA GLY A 46 16.46 -38.69 -46.25
C GLY A 46 17.77 -39.09 -46.98
N PRO A 47 18.43 -40.20 -46.60
CA PRO A 47 19.59 -40.08 -45.71
C PRO A 47 20.84 -40.93 -46.09
N LEU A 48 21.87 -40.91 -45.21
CA LEU A 48 23.17 -41.64 -45.28
C LEU A 48 24.19 -41.01 -46.26
N GLY A 49 25.52 -41.13 -46.08
CA GLY A 49 26.33 -41.65 -44.96
C GLY A 49 27.81 -41.94 -45.38
N MET A 50 28.72 -42.05 -44.39
CA MET A 50 30.11 -42.59 -44.46
C MET A 50 31.28 -41.80 -45.12
N ARG A 51 32.25 -41.42 -44.26
CA ARG A 51 33.73 -41.60 -44.31
C ARG A 51 34.61 -41.25 -45.54
N GLY A 52 35.69 -40.49 -45.27
CA GLY A 52 37.02 -40.53 -45.93
C GLY A 52 37.36 -39.35 -46.86
N GLY A 53 38.60 -38.86 -47.00
CA GLY A 53 39.85 -39.12 -46.24
C GLY A 53 41.13 -38.63 -46.97
N SER A 54 42.18 -38.19 -46.22
CA SER A 54 43.55 -37.78 -46.67
C SER A 54 43.68 -36.52 -47.56
N GLY A 55 44.82 -35.79 -47.61
CA GLY A 55 46.07 -35.86 -46.82
C GLY A 55 47.20 -34.88 -47.31
N PHE A 56 48.35 -34.86 -46.61
CA PHE A 56 49.64 -34.16 -46.91
C PHE A 56 49.64 -32.59 -46.89
N SER A 57 50.71 -31.85 -46.55
CA SER A 57 52.07 -32.09 -45.96
C SER A 57 52.49 -30.83 -45.13
N ASP A 58 53.21 -30.82 -43.99
CA ASP A 58 54.57 -31.32 -43.62
C ASP A 58 55.72 -30.52 -44.32
N GLN A 59 56.80 -29.96 -43.71
CA GLN A 59 57.46 -30.14 -42.38
C GLN A 59 58.20 -28.91 -41.75
N ARG A 60 58.14 -28.82 -40.41
CA ARG A 60 59.20 -28.53 -39.37
C ARG A 60 60.01 -27.21 -39.23
N GLY A 61 60.14 -26.78 -37.96
CA GLY A 61 61.25 -26.01 -37.35
C GLY A 61 60.78 -24.83 -36.46
N GLY A 62 61.21 -24.61 -35.21
CA GLY A 62 62.05 -25.39 -34.28
C GLY A 62 62.12 -24.78 -32.85
N LEU A 63 62.59 -25.58 -31.88
CA LEU A 63 62.98 -25.32 -30.47
C LEU A 63 63.54 -23.91 -30.14
N SER A 64 63.69 -23.39 -28.91
CA SER A 64 63.36 -23.64 -27.47
C SER A 64 64.35 -22.76 -26.64
N TYR A 65 64.26 -22.70 -25.30
CA TYR A 65 65.03 -21.82 -24.38
C TYR A 65 64.69 -20.30 -24.55
N GLY A 66 64.79 -19.40 -23.57
CA GLY A 66 65.46 -19.41 -22.24
C GLY A 66 66.68 -18.47 -22.26
N GLY A 67 66.96 -17.59 -21.29
CA GLY A 67 66.26 -17.18 -20.06
C GLY A 67 67.19 -16.31 -19.19
N GLY A 68 66.65 -15.35 -18.42
CA GLY A 68 67.35 -14.67 -17.31
C GLY A 68 68.39 -13.56 -17.63
N GLY A 69 68.08 -12.32 -17.22
CA GLY A 69 68.97 -11.61 -16.27
C GLY A 69 69.92 -10.49 -16.73
N GLY A 70 69.38 -9.27 -16.87
CA GLY A 70 69.73 -8.18 -15.94
C GLY A 70 70.82 -7.13 -16.29
N ARG A 71 70.60 -5.91 -15.75
CA ARG A 71 71.49 -4.72 -15.71
C ARG A 71 71.73 -4.04 -17.08
N ARG A 72 72.07 -2.75 -17.19
CA ARG A 72 71.93 -1.52 -16.36
C ARG A 72 72.19 -0.32 -17.30
N ASP A 73 71.95 0.92 -16.83
CA ASP A 73 72.46 2.18 -17.42
C ASP A 73 71.90 2.54 -18.83
N ALA A 74 71.90 3.78 -19.33
CA ALA A 74 71.85 5.10 -18.71
C ALA A 74 71.28 6.15 -19.71
N SER A 75 70.79 7.29 -19.21
CA SER A 75 70.50 8.51 -20.00
C SER A 75 71.80 9.28 -20.34
N PRO A 76 71.81 10.36 -21.19
CA PRO A 76 70.76 11.00 -21.99
C PRO A 76 71.17 11.10 -23.50
N PRO A 77 70.67 12.07 -24.32
CA PRO A 77 71.49 13.29 -24.53
C PRO A 77 70.76 14.64 -24.89
N ARG A 78 71.35 15.74 -24.38
CA ARG A 78 71.67 17.04 -25.04
C ARG A 78 70.61 17.91 -25.80
N TYR A 79 70.41 19.12 -25.26
CA TYR A 79 70.08 20.42 -25.93
C TYR A 79 71.29 20.97 -26.75
N PRO A 80 71.32 22.17 -27.40
CA PRO A 80 70.42 23.36 -27.40
C PRO A 80 70.16 23.91 -28.84
N PRO A 81 69.92 25.22 -29.14
CA PRO A 81 69.42 26.39 -28.36
C PRO A 81 68.11 26.97 -28.96
N GLY A 82 67.45 28.01 -28.43
CA GLY A 82 67.64 28.85 -27.23
C GLY A 82 66.51 29.91 -27.16
N GLY A 83 66.41 30.76 -26.14
CA GLY A 83 67.24 30.88 -24.93
C GLY A 83 66.76 32.03 -24.02
N GLY A 84 67.42 32.21 -22.87
CA GLY A 84 67.15 33.27 -21.89
C GLY A 84 66.17 32.85 -20.78
N GLY A 85 66.57 32.77 -19.50
CA GLY A 85 67.93 32.86 -18.95
C GLY A 85 67.92 32.96 -17.42
N GLY A 86 68.95 32.43 -16.76
CA GLY A 86 69.16 32.58 -15.30
C GLY A 86 68.47 31.51 -14.42
N GLY A 87 69.29 30.66 -13.79
CA GLY A 87 68.95 29.77 -12.68
C GLY A 87 70.25 29.42 -11.94
N PRO A 88 70.38 28.28 -11.22
CA PRO A 88 69.37 27.29 -10.83
C PRO A 88 69.47 27.04 -9.28
N PRO A 89 69.22 25.85 -8.68
CA PRO A 89 68.96 25.73 -7.22
C PRO A 89 70.03 24.99 -6.36
N SER A 90 69.92 25.14 -5.04
CA SER A 90 70.59 24.36 -3.97
C SER A 90 69.70 24.37 -2.70
N GLN A 91 69.60 23.39 -1.79
CA GLN A 91 70.50 22.39 -1.14
C GLN A 91 71.06 22.81 0.24
N TYR A 92 70.80 21.94 1.23
CA TYR A 92 71.51 21.67 2.50
C TYR A 92 71.50 22.65 3.71
N HIS A 93 71.65 21.99 4.88
CA HIS A 93 71.75 22.48 6.28
C HIS A 93 70.44 22.93 6.95
N GLY A 94 70.10 22.53 8.18
CA GLY A 94 70.62 21.48 9.09
C GLY A 94 69.44 20.81 9.84
N GLY A 95 69.57 19.94 10.84
CA GLY A 95 70.74 19.50 11.59
C GLY A 95 70.36 19.37 13.09
N MET A 96 70.19 18.13 13.59
CA MET A 96 69.70 17.78 14.95
C MET A 96 68.23 18.17 15.25
N GLY A 97 67.46 17.42 16.04
CA GLY A 97 67.72 16.11 16.65
C GLY A 97 66.48 15.60 17.42
N GLY A 98 66.56 14.40 18.02
CA GLY A 98 65.53 13.86 18.91
C GLY A 98 65.06 12.43 18.57
N ARG A 99 65.40 11.48 19.44
CA ARG A 99 64.73 10.16 19.53
C ARG A 99 63.33 10.38 20.15
N GLY A 100 62.27 9.62 19.90
CA GLY A 100 62.13 8.32 19.22
C GLY A 100 61.36 7.34 20.14
N GLY A 101 60.52 6.45 19.60
CA GLY A 101 59.84 5.41 20.39
C GLY A 101 58.45 5.03 19.84
N SER A 102 58.23 3.75 19.56
CA SER A 102 57.02 3.20 18.92
C SER A 102 56.16 2.39 19.90
N TYR A 103 54.94 2.06 19.47
CA TYR A 103 54.00 1.06 20.00
C TYR A 103 53.19 1.41 21.26
N GLY A 104 51.92 0.94 21.30
CA GLY A 104 51.13 0.83 22.53
C GLY A 104 49.66 1.28 22.44
N SER A 105 48.75 0.32 22.26
CA SER A 105 47.45 0.31 22.97
C SER A 105 47.69 -0.25 24.39
N PRO A 106 46.82 -0.12 25.43
CA PRO A 106 45.36 -0.16 25.33
C PRO A 106 44.62 0.80 26.35
N PRO A 107 43.66 0.45 27.25
CA PRO A 107 42.70 1.43 27.84
C PRO A 107 42.84 1.46 29.40
N PRO A 108 41.78 1.46 30.24
CA PRO A 108 40.51 2.21 30.26
C PRO A 108 40.44 3.18 31.48
N GLY A 109 39.35 3.95 31.66
CA GLY A 109 39.16 4.75 32.87
C GLY A 109 37.82 5.46 33.02
N ALA A 110 36.93 4.91 33.86
CA ALA A 110 35.79 5.59 34.48
C ALA A 110 36.21 5.98 35.94
N PRO A 111 35.50 6.85 36.70
CA PRO A 111 34.09 7.23 36.54
C PRO A 111 33.74 8.72 36.76
N GLN A 112 32.45 8.97 36.95
CA GLN A 112 31.74 10.15 37.50
C GLN A 112 32.22 10.49 38.96
N PRO A 113 31.67 11.48 39.74
CA PRO A 113 30.37 12.15 39.60
C PRO A 113 30.20 13.62 40.08
N TYR A 114 28.95 14.11 39.94
CA TYR A 114 28.38 15.39 40.43
C TYR A 114 29.01 16.69 39.85
N GLY A 115 28.28 17.80 39.75
CA GLY A 115 26.86 18.06 40.04
C GLY A 115 26.55 19.57 39.87
N GLY A 116 25.31 20.00 40.12
CA GLY A 116 25.00 21.43 40.28
C GLY A 116 24.53 22.20 39.04
N ARG A 117 23.21 22.17 38.81
CA ARG A 117 22.44 23.42 38.55
C ARG A 117 22.37 24.23 39.87
N PRO A 118 22.01 25.54 39.93
CA PRO A 118 21.13 26.26 38.98
C PRO A 118 21.45 27.75 38.71
N GLY A 119 20.57 28.40 37.93
CA GLY A 119 20.37 29.86 37.91
C GLY A 119 21.11 30.61 36.79
N GLY A 120 20.57 31.71 36.24
CA GLY A 120 19.23 32.28 36.43
C GLY A 120 19.18 33.79 36.15
N GLY A 121 18.15 34.29 35.45
CA GLY A 121 18.07 35.69 34.99
C GLY A 121 18.90 35.92 33.70
N ALA A 122 18.39 36.28 32.51
CA ALA A 122 17.15 36.92 32.04
C ALA A 122 17.15 38.46 32.05
N TYR A 123 16.60 39.01 30.95
CA TYR A 123 16.39 40.44 30.62
C TYR A 123 17.67 41.26 30.32
N GLY A 124 17.68 42.14 29.30
CA GLY A 124 16.70 42.28 28.22
C GLY A 124 16.86 43.55 27.35
N GLY A 125 16.66 43.40 26.04
CA GLY A 125 16.48 44.51 25.08
C GLY A 125 17.76 45.25 24.66
N SER A 126 17.70 46.20 23.73
CA SER A 126 16.68 46.48 22.70
C SER A 126 17.23 47.53 21.70
N ASN A 127 17.15 47.26 20.39
CA ASN A 127 17.38 48.24 19.30
C ASN A 127 18.78 48.91 19.28
N ASP A 128 19.23 49.65 18.25
CA ASP A 128 18.71 49.99 16.91
C ASP A 128 19.88 49.92 15.89
N GLY A 129 19.62 50.07 14.58
CA GLY A 129 20.69 50.39 13.61
C GLY A 129 20.52 49.79 12.21
N ARG A 130 20.34 50.64 11.19
CA ARG A 130 20.24 50.24 9.77
C ARG A 130 21.58 50.44 9.04
N GLY A 131 21.92 49.52 8.14
CA GLY A 131 22.96 49.69 7.12
C GLY A 131 23.04 48.44 6.23
N GLY A 132 23.29 48.59 4.93
CA GLY A 132 23.37 47.44 4.01
C GLY A 132 23.87 47.77 2.61
N GLY A 133 24.28 46.73 1.87
CA GLY A 133 24.76 46.80 0.48
C GLY A 133 25.62 45.56 0.11
N GLY A 134 25.56 45.13 -1.17
CA GLY A 134 26.26 43.91 -1.67
C GLY A 134 25.53 42.59 -1.33
N ARG A 135 25.39 41.56 -2.19
CA ARG A 135 26.13 41.09 -3.39
C ARG A 135 27.61 40.82 -3.11
N ASP A 136 28.18 39.64 -3.39
CA ASP A 136 27.76 38.47 -4.19
C ASP A 136 27.88 37.15 -3.37
N GLY A 137 27.55 35.93 -3.80
CA GLY A 137 27.02 35.40 -5.07
C GLY A 137 27.47 33.95 -5.35
N GLY A 138 27.38 33.06 -4.34
CA GLY A 138 27.85 31.67 -4.42
C GLY A 138 26.75 30.66 -4.76
N TYR A 139 26.93 29.86 -5.81
CA TYR A 139 25.93 28.93 -6.33
C TYR A 139 25.88 27.60 -5.57
N ALA A 140 24.79 27.33 -4.86
CA ALA A 140 24.47 26.01 -4.31
C ALA A 140 23.21 25.44 -4.97
N SER A 141 23.33 24.26 -5.59
CA SER A 141 22.24 23.61 -6.35
C SER A 141 21.16 23.02 -5.43
N GLY A 142 20.19 23.85 -5.05
CA GLY A 142 19.04 23.46 -4.24
C GLY A 142 18.04 22.58 -5.00
N GLY A 143 18.23 21.26 -4.96
CA GLY A 143 17.32 20.28 -5.55
C GLY A 143 15.91 20.35 -4.93
N PHE A 144 14.95 20.94 -5.64
CA PHE A 144 13.58 21.10 -5.12
C PHE A 144 12.82 19.77 -5.05
N GLY A 145 12.67 19.26 -3.83
CA GLY A 145 11.81 18.11 -3.50
C GLY A 145 10.32 18.36 -3.78
N GLY A 146 9.93 18.29 -5.05
CA GLY A 146 8.55 18.26 -5.51
C GLY A 146 7.88 16.94 -5.17
N GLY A 147 7.70 16.67 -3.86
CA GLY A 147 7.26 15.39 -3.35
C GLY A 147 5.88 14.98 -3.87
N PHE A 148 5.77 13.75 -4.35
CA PHE A 148 4.49 13.06 -4.61
C PHE A 148 3.80 12.70 -3.30
N GLY A 149 3.41 13.72 -2.53
CA GLY A 149 2.55 13.59 -1.38
C GLY A 149 1.15 13.17 -1.83
N GLY A 150 0.88 11.86 -1.80
CA GLY A 150 -0.48 11.34 -1.71
C GLY A 150 -1.08 11.74 -0.36
N GLY A 151 -1.50 13.01 -0.26
CA GLY A 151 -1.96 13.66 0.97
C GLY A 151 -3.21 12.99 1.51
N ARG A 152 -3.01 12.03 2.42
CA ARG A 152 -4.09 11.48 3.25
C ARG A 152 -4.45 12.56 4.27
N GLY A 153 -5.67 13.09 4.16
CA GLY A 153 -6.28 14.15 4.98
C GLY A 153 -6.21 14.04 6.51
N ASP A 154 -7.11 14.78 7.16
CA ASP A 154 -7.44 14.75 8.59
C ASP A 154 -6.45 15.58 9.44
N GLY A 155 -6.85 16.82 9.76
CA GLY A 155 -6.14 17.76 10.63
C GLY A 155 -7.10 18.38 11.64
N GLY A 156 -6.66 18.60 12.87
CA GLY A 156 -7.52 19.09 13.97
C GLY A 156 -7.68 20.62 14.00
N GLY A 157 -8.76 21.08 14.63
CA GLY A 157 -9.07 22.51 14.80
C GLY A 157 -8.20 23.26 15.80
N GLY A 158 -8.42 24.58 15.89
CA GLY A 158 -7.65 25.49 16.74
C GLY A 158 -8.52 26.35 17.67
N VAL A 159 -7.97 26.65 18.85
CA VAL A 159 -8.44 27.66 19.81
C VAL A 159 -7.57 28.92 19.59
N GLY A 160 -8.02 30.17 19.74
CA GLY A 160 -9.33 30.70 20.12
C GLY A 160 -9.16 32.00 20.92
N ARG A 161 -9.65 33.12 20.38
CA ARG A 161 -9.84 34.44 21.03
C ARG A 161 -11.08 35.07 20.37
N GLY A 162 -11.95 35.82 21.04
CA GLY A 162 -11.93 36.22 22.44
C GLY A 162 -12.41 37.67 22.59
N GLY A 163 -13.72 37.88 22.71
CA GLY A 163 -14.36 39.19 22.87
C GLY A 163 -15.84 39.00 23.25
N GLY A 164 -16.26 39.56 24.39
CA GLY A 164 -17.59 39.32 24.98
C GLY A 164 -18.68 40.28 24.49
N GLY A 165 -19.91 40.13 24.99
CA GLY A 165 -21.00 41.03 24.59
C GLY A 165 -22.44 40.74 25.07
N GLY A 166 -22.66 40.40 26.35
CA GLY A 166 -23.94 40.64 27.06
C GLY A 166 -25.25 39.99 26.53
N GLY A 167 -26.38 40.41 27.14
CA GLY A 167 -27.73 40.30 26.54
C GLY A 167 -28.54 39.03 26.82
N GLY A 168 -28.96 38.81 28.08
CA GLY A 168 -29.80 37.68 28.48
C GLY A 168 -31.29 37.73 28.10
N GLY A 169 -32.07 36.81 28.69
CA GLY A 169 -33.54 36.84 28.72
C GLY A 169 -34.21 35.57 28.20
N GLY A 170 -35.45 35.29 28.66
CA GLY A 170 -36.39 34.51 27.83
C GLY A 170 -36.88 33.12 28.29
N GLY A 171 -37.15 32.93 29.58
CA GLY A 171 -38.47 32.48 30.05
C GLY A 171 -39.15 31.17 29.56
N ARG A 172 -39.36 30.28 30.54
CA ARG A 172 -40.65 29.59 30.87
C ARG A 172 -41.32 28.63 29.86
N GLY A 173 -41.48 27.38 30.35
CA GLY A 173 -42.73 26.61 30.21
C GLY A 173 -42.65 25.35 29.32
N GLY A 174 -43.33 24.24 29.63
CA GLY A 174 -44.02 23.89 30.87
C GLY A 174 -45.27 23.03 30.67
N ARG A 175 -45.41 21.96 31.48
CA ARG A 175 -46.48 20.91 31.39
C ARG A 175 -46.38 20.05 30.12
N GLY A 176 -46.86 18.79 30.11
CA GLY A 176 -47.39 17.97 31.21
C GLY A 176 -48.41 16.96 30.72
N GLY A 177 -48.48 15.78 31.34
CA GLY A 177 -49.43 14.71 30.99
C GLY A 177 -48.90 13.33 31.37
N GLY A 178 -49.79 12.42 31.78
CA GLY A 178 -49.43 11.06 32.19
C GLY A 178 -50.67 10.18 32.40
N ARG A 179 -50.49 9.04 33.08
CA ARG A 179 -51.38 7.84 33.11
C ARG A 179 -51.25 6.98 31.83
N GLY A 180 -51.23 5.65 31.89
CA GLY A 180 -51.11 4.74 33.05
C GLY A 180 -51.72 3.36 32.82
N GLY A 181 -51.42 2.38 33.69
CA GLY A 181 -52.22 1.16 33.89
C GLY A 181 -51.56 -0.19 33.53
N GLY A 182 -51.57 -1.11 34.51
CA GLY A 182 -51.51 -2.58 34.32
C GLY A 182 -50.14 -3.24 34.05
N GLY A 183 -49.88 -4.49 34.48
CA GLY A 183 -50.70 -5.29 35.41
C GLY A 183 -50.49 -6.82 35.42
N GLY A 184 -49.37 -7.33 35.96
CA GLY A 184 -49.26 -8.72 36.45
C GLY A 184 -48.99 -9.84 35.43
N GLY A 185 -48.70 -11.05 35.95
CA GLY A 185 -48.57 -12.31 35.18
C GLY A 185 -47.19 -12.97 35.19
N ARG A 186 -47.03 -14.08 35.93
CA ARG A 186 -45.88 -15.01 35.84
C ARG A 186 -46.33 -16.32 35.20
N ASN A 187 -45.52 -16.91 34.32
CA ASN A 187 -45.14 -18.33 34.43
C ASN A 187 -43.91 -18.68 33.55
N PRO A 188 -43.21 -19.81 33.80
CA PRO A 188 -41.85 -20.01 33.34
C PRO A 188 -41.75 -20.55 31.90
N ARG A 189 -40.60 -20.29 31.26
CA ARG A 189 -40.16 -21.00 30.05
C ARG A 189 -38.85 -21.74 30.33
N ALA A 190 -38.68 -22.89 29.69
CA ALA A 190 -37.64 -23.88 30.02
C ALA A 190 -36.21 -23.32 29.97
N PRO A 191 -35.26 -23.91 30.72
CA PRO A 191 -33.84 -23.60 30.56
C PRO A 191 -33.40 -23.86 29.10
N PRO A 192 -32.62 -22.96 28.48
CA PRO A 192 -32.08 -23.21 27.14
C PRO A 192 -31.13 -24.44 27.19
N PRO A 193 -31.06 -25.23 26.10
CA PRO A 193 -30.26 -26.44 26.07
C PRO A 193 -28.77 -26.14 26.32
N VAL A 194 -28.10 -27.06 27.02
CA VAL A 194 -26.66 -26.96 27.30
C VAL A 194 -25.88 -27.04 25.99
N PHE A 195 -25.44 -25.90 25.49
CA PHE A 195 -24.70 -25.81 24.23
C PHE A 195 -23.28 -26.35 24.43
N VAL A 196 -23.04 -27.59 24.03
CA VAL A 196 -21.70 -28.18 23.95
C VAL A 196 -20.89 -27.39 22.92
N PRO A 197 -19.78 -26.72 23.28
CA PRO A 197 -19.05 -25.88 22.34
C PRO A 197 -18.30 -26.73 21.31
N LEU A 198 -18.83 -26.80 20.08
CA LEU A 198 -18.08 -27.30 18.94
C LEU A 198 -16.83 -26.44 18.69
N PRO A 199 -15.71 -27.05 18.23
CA PRO A 199 -14.43 -26.35 18.10
C PRO A 199 -14.52 -25.23 17.05
N PRO A 200 -14.09 -23.99 17.38
CA PRO A 200 -14.11 -22.89 16.42
C PRO A 200 -13.02 -23.06 15.38
N LEU A 201 -13.44 -23.34 14.14
CA LEU A 201 -12.57 -23.46 12.97
C LEU A 201 -11.62 -22.25 12.85
N THR A 202 -10.32 -22.53 12.79
CA THR A 202 -9.32 -21.68 12.16
C THR A 202 -9.69 -21.42 10.69
N PRO A 203 -9.07 -20.44 10.01
CA PRO A 203 -8.99 -20.45 8.55
C PRO A 203 -8.03 -21.56 8.09
N ALA A 204 -8.33 -22.81 8.46
CA ALA A 204 -8.06 -23.90 7.56
C ALA A 204 -8.95 -23.67 6.34
N VAL A 205 -8.37 -23.72 5.15
CA VAL A 205 -9.10 -24.34 4.03
C VAL A 205 -9.44 -25.74 4.55
N PRO A 206 -10.71 -26.19 4.57
CA PRO A 206 -11.05 -27.47 5.17
C PRO A 206 -10.22 -28.56 4.51
N ALA A 207 -9.39 -29.25 5.30
CA ALA A 207 -8.37 -30.20 4.85
C ALA A 207 -8.97 -31.55 4.41
N THR A 208 -10.11 -31.47 3.71
CA THR A 208 -10.92 -32.54 3.13
C THR A 208 -11.66 -32.01 1.88
N GLN A 209 -11.02 -31.15 1.07
CA GLN A 209 -11.34 -31.07 -0.37
C GLN A 209 -10.29 -31.87 -1.16
N THR A 210 -10.51 -33.18 -1.21
CA THR A 210 -9.71 -34.11 -2.00
C THR A 210 -9.79 -33.78 -3.50
N GLY A 211 -8.66 -33.44 -4.11
CA GLY A 211 -8.47 -33.54 -5.57
C GLY A 211 -9.15 -32.49 -6.46
N ARG A 212 -9.61 -31.34 -5.94
CA ARG A 212 -10.01 -30.23 -6.81
C ARG A 212 -8.80 -29.41 -7.26
N SER A 213 -8.52 -29.43 -8.56
CA SER A 213 -7.58 -28.51 -9.20
C SER A 213 -8.04 -27.06 -8.97
N THR A 214 -7.25 -26.30 -8.24
CA THR A 214 -7.41 -24.84 -8.10
C THR A 214 -6.76 -24.15 -9.29
N SER A 215 -7.39 -23.11 -9.82
CA SER A 215 -6.81 -22.36 -10.94
C SER A 215 -5.54 -21.62 -10.51
N GLU A 216 -4.44 -21.88 -11.22
CA GLU A 216 -3.11 -21.28 -11.00
C GLU A 216 -2.83 -20.16 -12.01
N PRO A 217 -1.93 -19.21 -11.70
CA PRO A 217 -1.39 -18.26 -12.68
C PRO A 217 -0.78 -18.95 -13.91
N VAL A 218 -0.64 -18.21 -15.01
CA VAL A 218 -0.02 -18.73 -16.23
C VAL A 218 1.42 -19.17 -15.93
N ALA A 219 1.71 -20.45 -16.17
CA ALA A 219 3.05 -20.99 -15.99
C ALA A 219 4.07 -20.31 -16.92
N ARG A 220 5.25 -19.98 -16.37
CA ARG A 220 6.38 -19.39 -17.08
C ARG A 220 6.85 -20.34 -18.18
N GLN A 221 6.86 -19.84 -19.42
CA GLN A 221 7.38 -20.57 -20.58
C GLN A 221 8.87 -20.28 -20.83
N GLU A 222 9.30 -19.05 -20.54
CA GLU A 222 10.64 -18.54 -20.79
C GLU A 222 11.00 -17.42 -19.80
N TYR A 223 12.22 -16.91 -19.91
CA TYR A 223 12.67 -15.69 -19.24
C TYR A 223 13.03 -14.65 -20.30
N GLY A 224 12.82 -13.38 -20.01
CA GLY A 224 13.18 -12.30 -20.92
C GLY A 224 14.70 -12.17 -21.13
N THR A 225 15.03 -11.52 -22.23
CA THR A 225 16.37 -11.35 -22.81
C THR A 225 16.67 -9.89 -23.15
N ALA A 226 15.66 -9.07 -23.41
CA ALA A 226 15.83 -7.68 -23.83
C ALA A 226 16.36 -6.76 -22.71
N GLY A 227 17.12 -5.72 -23.10
CA GLY A 227 17.67 -4.72 -22.19
C GLY A 227 19.09 -5.03 -21.69
N GLY A 228 19.79 -3.99 -21.20
CA GLY A 228 21.18 -4.11 -20.74
C GLY A 228 21.28 -4.79 -19.37
N ALA A 229 22.18 -5.77 -19.21
CA ALA A 229 22.31 -6.50 -17.95
C ALA A 229 22.78 -5.61 -16.78
N VAL A 230 22.24 -5.85 -15.58
CA VAL A 230 22.65 -5.18 -14.33
C VAL A 230 22.73 -6.19 -13.18
N ARG A 231 23.87 -6.22 -12.48
CA ARG A 231 24.06 -7.00 -11.24
C ARG A 231 23.37 -6.30 -10.08
N LEU A 232 22.61 -7.05 -9.29
CA LEU A 232 21.81 -6.54 -8.19
C LEU A 232 22.04 -7.36 -6.91
N ILE A 233 22.00 -6.68 -5.77
CA ILE A 233 21.91 -7.29 -4.44
C ILE A 233 20.46 -7.19 -3.96
N THR A 234 19.96 -8.21 -3.27
CA THR A 234 18.57 -8.28 -2.80
C THR A 234 18.44 -8.00 -1.30
N ASN A 235 17.21 -8.02 -0.76
CA ASN A 235 16.94 -8.12 0.67
C ASN A 235 16.56 -9.55 1.10
N THR A 236 16.92 -10.54 0.29
CA THR A 236 16.62 -11.96 0.51
C THR A 236 17.91 -12.72 0.79
N PHE A 237 17.81 -13.78 1.59
CA PHE A 237 18.93 -14.66 1.95
C PHE A 237 18.53 -16.08 1.58
N ASP A 238 19.38 -16.84 0.91
CA ASP A 238 19.06 -18.23 0.56
C ASP A 238 19.01 -19.12 1.81
N LEU A 239 18.14 -20.12 1.75
CA LEU A 239 17.70 -20.93 2.88
C LEU A 239 17.68 -22.41 2.47
N GLU A 240 18.49 -23.22 3.13
CA GLU A 240 18.48 -24.67 2.96
C GLU A 240 17.75 -25.37 4.12
N ILE A 241 17.10 -26.49 3.78
CA ILE A 241 16.58 -27.47 4.74
C ILE A 241 17.30 -28.78 4.46
N SER A 242 17.83 -29.42 5.51
CA SER A 242 18.53 -30.70 5.44
C SER A 242 17.82 -31.69 4.52
N LYS A 243 18.60 -32.29 3.60
CA LYS A 243 18.11 -33.26 2.61
C LYS A 243 17.47 -34.49 3.28
N ASN A 244 17.88 -34.79 4.51
CA ASN A 244 17.37 -35.90 5.32
C ASN A 244 16.00 -35.60 5.96
N ALA A 245 15.57 -34.33 6.04
CA ALA A 245 14.23 -33.98 6.50
C ALA A 245 13.21 -34.28 5.39
N THR A 246 12.47 -35.38 5.50
CA THR A 246 11.42 -35.80 4.56
C THR A 246 10.03 -35.32 4.99
N THR A 247 9.73 -35.48 6.28
CA THR A 247 8.44 -35.18 6.91
C THR A 247 8.65 -34.35 8.17
N TRP A 248 7.85 -33.31 8.35
CA TRP A 248 7.67 -32.58 9.60
C TRP A 248 6.30 -32.93 10.21
N TYR A 249 6.06 -32.56 11.47
CA TYR A 249 4.83 -32.90 12.19
C TYR A 249 4.17 -31.64 12.74
N LYS A 250 2.84 -31.58 12.62
CA LYS A 250 1.98 -30.51 13.14
C LYS A 250 1.05 -31.09 14.19
N TYR A 251 0.91 -30.41 15.33
CA TYR A 251 0.10 -30.85 16.47
C TYR A 251 -0.95 -29.81 16.81
N GLU A 252 -2.12 -30.26 17.24
CA GLU A 252 -3.10 -29.43 17.92
C GLU A 252 -2.62 -29.17 19.35
N VAL A 253 -2.56 -27.88 19.74
CA VAL A 253 -2.18 -27.44 21.08
C VAL A 253 -3.37 -26.78 21.76
N VAL A 254 -3.79 -27.34 22.90
CA VAL A 254 -4.89 -26.82 23.72
C VAL A 254 -4.34 -26.40 25.07
N ILE A 255 -4.41 -25.10 25.39
CA ILE A 255 -3.96 -24.55 26.67
C ILE A 255 -5.17 -23.92 27.38
N THR A 256 -5.68 -24.58 28.41
CA THR A 256 -6.85 -24.15 29.19
C THR A 256 -6.43 -23.61 30.56
N PRO A 257 -7.02 -22.50 31.03
CA PRO A 257 -6.78 -22.01 32.39
C PRO A 257 -7.55 -22.85 33.39
N ASN A 258 -6.87 -23.38 34.41
CA ASN A 258 -7.52 -24.25 35.39
C ASN A 258 -8.44 -23.43 36.28
N GLN A 259 -9.67 -23.90 36.44
CA GLN A 259 -10.73 -23.16 37.11
C GLN A 259 -10.56 -23.31 38.62
N ARG A 260 -10.16 -22.23 39.29
CA ARG A 260 -10.15 -22.18 40.76
C ARG A 260 -11.59 -22.04 41.25
N ALA A 261 -12.03 -22.94 42.13
CA ALA A 261 -13.23 -22.72 42.92
C ALA A 261 -13.10 -21.39 43.70
N ARG A 262 -14.22 -20.70 43.89
CA ARG A 262 -14.30 -19.56 44.80
C ARG A 262 -14.32 -20.05 46.25
N ALA A 263 -14.23 -19.11 47.21
CA ALA A 263 -14.45 -19.39 48.63
C ALA A 263 -15.86 -19.93 48.92
N ASP A 264 -16.85 -19.60 48.08
CA ASP A 264 -18.22 -20.13 48.12
C ASP A 264 -18.37 -21.55 47.52
N GLY A 265 -17.26 -22.20 47.13
CA GLY A 265 -17.24 -23.51 46.48
C GLY A 265 -17.65 -23.50 45.00
N THR A 266 -18.26 -22.44 44.48
CA THR A 266 -18.71 -22.39 43.08
C THR A 266 -17.54 -22.25 42.12
N VAL A 267 -17.64 -22.96 40.99
CA VAL A 267 -16.65 -22.87 39.91
C VAL A 267 -17.12 -21.82 38.89
N PRO A 268 -16.34 -20.75 38.61
CA PRO A 268 -16.74 -19.73 37.65
C PRO A 268 -16.88 -20.31 36.23
N PRO A 269 -17.90 -19.91 35.45
CA PRO A 269 -18.11 -20.44 34.10
C PRO A 269 -16.88 -20.22 33.20
N PRO A 270 -16.64 -21.09 32.19
CA PRO A 270 -15.45 -21.06 31.36
C PRO A 270 -15.15 -19.68 30.79
N ARG A 271 -14.05 -19.08 31.23
CA ARG A 271 -13.53 -17.85 30.62
C ARG A 271 -13.03 -18.21 29.22
N GLY A 272 -13.53 -17.48 28.21
CA GLY A 272 -13.12 -17.67 26.81
C GLY A 272 -11.60 -17.62 26.60
N PRO A 273 -11.10 -18.17 25.48
CA PRO A 273 -9.72 -18.61 25.30
C PRO A 273 -8.68 -17.54 25.71
N PRO A 274 -7.59 -17.92 26.41
CA PRO A 274 -6.59 -16.96 26.88
C PRO A 274 -6.00 -16.10 25.75
N PRO A 275 -5.64 -14.83 26.01
CA PRO A 275 -5.01 -13.98 25.00
C PRO A 275 -3.71 -14.59 24.45
N LYS A 276 -3.41 -14.38 23.16
CA LYS A 276 -2.22 -14.93 22.47
C LYS A 276 -0.90 -14.73 23.25
N SER A 277 -0.76 -13.61 23.96
CA SER A 277 0.41 -13.31 24.80
C SER A 277 0.53 -14.20 26.05
N VAL A 278 -0.60 -14.62 26.63
CA VAL A 278 -0.62 -15.53 27.78
C VAL A 278 -0.33 -16.97 27.35
N LEU A 279 -0.91 -17.39 26.21
CA LEU A 279 -0.62 -18.69 25.60
C LEU A 279 0.88 -18.82 25.28
N ARG A 280 1.48 -17.78 24.67
CA ARG A 280 2.93 -17.72 24.48
C ARG A 280 3.72 -17.71 25.78
N ALA A 281 3.34 -16.93 26.79
CA ALA A 281 4.07 -16.92 28.07
C ALA A 281 4.09 -18.30 28.75
N VAL A 282 2.95 -19.01 28.77
CA VAL A 282 2.85 -20.38 29.30
C VAL A 282 3.74 -21.35 28.50
N TRP A 283 3.69 -21.29 27.17
CA TRP A 283 4.51 -22.14 26.30
C TRP A 283 6.02 -21.85 26.41
N ASN A 284 6.41 -20.57 26.45
CA ASN A 284 7.80 -20.15 26.64
C ASN A 284 8.37 -20.70 27.95
N LYS A 285 7.58 -20.74 29.04
CA LYS A 285 8.00 -21.33 30.30
C LYS A 285 8.14 -22.85 30.19
N LEU A 286 7.22 -23.55 29.53
CA LEU A 286 7.38 -24.99 29.28
C LEU A 286 8.70 -25.27 28.54
N GLU A 287 9.06 -24.47 27.53
CA GLU A 287 10.37 -24.61 26.87
C GLU A 287 11.56 -24.35 27.79
N LEU A 288 11.48 -23.36 28.69
CA LEU A 288 12.55 -23.09 29.66
C LEU A 288 12.66 -24.19 30.72
N ASP A 289 11.53 -24.73 31.19
CA ASP A 289 11.47 -25.82 32.16
C ASP A 289 12.05 -27.12 31.54
N GLU A 290 11.74 -27.44 30.28
CA GLU A 290 12.37 -28.55 29.53
C GLU A 290 13.88 -28.30 29.27
N GLN A 291 14.27 -27.09 28.84
CA GLN A 291 15.67 -26.74 28.56
C GLN A 291 16.55 -26.74 29.81
N ALA A 292 16.01 -26.38 30.97
CA ALA A 292 16.68 -26.48 32.26
C ALA A 292 16.64 -27.90 32.86
N GLY A 293 16.03 -28.87 32.18
CA GLY A 293 15.87 -30.24 32.66
C GLY A 293 14.92 -30.39 33.84
N GLN A 294 14.13 -29.35 34.16
CA GLN A 294 13.15 -29.33 35.25
C GLN A 294 11.87 -30.09 34.89
N SER A 295 11.58 -30.23 33.60
CA SER A 295 10.56 -31.14 33.06
C SER A 295 11.08 -31.93 31.85
N ARG A 296 10.37 -33.00 31.47
CA ARG A 296 10.64 -33.83 30.28
C ARG A 296 9.36 -34.23 29.54
N HIS A 297 8.32 -33.41 29.60
CA HIS A 297 7.02 -33.66 28.98
C HIS A 297 7.07 -33.73 27.44
N LEU A 298 8.07 -33.11 26.81
CA LEU A 298 8.30 -33.12 25.36
C LEU A 298 9.51 -33.97 24.97
N LEU A 299 10.09 -34.71 25.94
CA LEU A 299 11.25 -35.61 25.76
C LEU A 299 12.45 -34.95 25.06
N GLY A 300 12.65 -33.64 25.28
CA GLY A 300 13.73 -32.85 24.68
C GLY A 300 13.46 -32.31 23.28
N VAL A 301 12.33 -32.66 22.65
CA VAL A 301 11.88 -32.03 21.40
C VAL A 301 11.47 -30.58 21.69
N GLN A 302 11.81 -29.64 20.81
CA GLN A 302 11.46 -28.21 20.96
C GLN A 302 10.49 -27.76 19.84
N PRO A 303 9.16 -27.82 20.03
CA PRO A 303 8.20 -27.48 18.98
C PRO A 303 8.05 -25.97 18.78
N ALA A 304 8.05 -25.52 17.51
CA ALA A 304 7.74 -24.14 17.17
C ALA A 304 6.24 -23.88 17.32
N PHE A 305 5.84 -22.95 18.20
CA PHE A 305 4.43 -22.68 18.49
C PHE A 305 3.94 -21.42 17.77
N ASP A 306 2.79 -21.52 17.08
CA ASP A 306 2.16 -20.35 16.44
C ASP A 306 1.79 -19.29 17.50
N GLY A 307 1.52 -19.73 18.74
CA GLY A 307 1.09 -18.91 19.87
C GLY A 307 -0.41 -19.00 20.17
N ARG A 308 -1.18 -19.84 19.48
CA ARG A 308 -2.62 -20.08 19.69
C ARG A 308 -2.95 -21.55 19.91
N ALA A 309 -2.69 -22.37 18.90
CA ALA A 309 -3.32 -23.69 18.76
C ALA A 309 -2.55 -24.69 17.88
N ALA A 310 -1.43 -24.30 17.25
CA ALA A 310 -0.63 -25.20 16.42
C ALA A 310 0.85 -25.14 16.80
N ALA A 311 1.44 -26.32 17.05
CA ALA A 311 2.88 -26.49 17.20
C ALA A 311 3.45 -27.37 16.07
N TYR A 312 4.72 -27.17 15.74
CA TYR A 312 5.41 -27.84 14.63
C TYR A 312 6.76 -28.41 15.08
N THR A 313 7.13 -29.60 14.62
CA THR A 313 8.43 -30.24 14.88
C THR A 313 9.01 -30.86 13.61
N ASN A 314 10.33 -31.06 13.57
CA ASN A 314 11.02 -31.85 12.54
C ASN A 314 11.11 -33.36 12.88
N VAL A 315 10.79 -33.75 14.13
CA VAL A 315 10.77 -35.14 14.62
C VAL A 315 9.46 -35.42 15.34
N LEU A 316 8.95 -36.65 15.28
CA LEU A 316 7.74 -37.04 16.01
C LEU A 316 7.99 -36.95 17.52
N ILE A 317 7.06 -36.36 18.28
CA ILE A 317 7.11 -36.36 19.75
C ILE A 317 6.74 -37.78 20.20
N PRO A 318 7.60 -38.54 20.91
CA PRO A 318 7.29 -39.92 21.28
C PRO A 318 6.23 -39.97 22.39
N THR A 319 5.04 -40.50 22.09
CA THR A 319 3.93 -40.58 23.06
C THR A 319 3.28 -41.96 23.12
N GLY A 320 3.38 -42.59 24.30
CA GLY A 320 2.86 -43.93 24.56
C GLY A 320 3.52 -45.03 23.73
N ASN A 321 2.97 -46.24 23.82
CA ASN A 321 3.55 -47.42 23.16
C ASN A 321 3.50 -47.38 21.63
N ASN A 322 2.65 -46.52 21.03
CA ASN A 322 2.42 -46.43 19.58
C ASN A 322 2.66 -45.03 18.98
N GLY A 323 3.24 -44.07 19.72
CA GLY A 323 3.64 -42.76 19.19
C GLY A 323 2.50 -41.81 18.80
N GLY A 324 1.32 -41.97 19.41
CA GLY A 324 0.11 -41.20 19.05
C GLY A 324 -0.72 -40.66 20.22
N ASP A 325 -0.35 -40.98 21.46
CA ASP A 325 -1.11 -40.54 22.64
C ASP A 325 -0.97 -39.02 22.90
N PRO A 326 -2.00 -38.34 23.46
CA PRO A 326 -1.88 -36.93 23.83
C PRO A 326 -0.86 -36.67 24.95
N VAL A 327 0.09 -35.75 24.75
CA VAL A 327 0.85 -35.18 25.87
C VAL A 327 -0.11 -34.30 26.69
N HIS A 328 -0.42 -34.70 27.91
CA HIS A 328 -1.27 -33.92 28.83
C HIS A 328 -0.50 -33.50 30.08
N ILE A 329 -0.29 -32.19 30.23
CA ILE A 329 0.43 -31.57 31.34
C ILE A 329 -0.58 -30.82 32.23
N PRO A 330 -1.05 -31.41 33.34
CA PRO A 330 -1.97 -30.76 34.24
C PRO A 330 -1.26 -29.74 35.15
N ASN A 331 -2.00 -28.73 35.60
CA ASN A 331 -1.62 -27.80 36.67
C ASN A 331 -0.29 -27.03 36.46
N PHE A 332 0.15 -26.85 35.22
CA PHE A 332 1.34 -26.09 34.87
C PHE A 332 1.25 -24.63 35.35
N ALA A 333 2.19 -24.19 36.19
CA ALA A 333 2.15 -22.89 36.86
C ALA A 333 2.46 -21.72 35.90
N ALA A 334 1.62 -20.68 35.93
CA ALA A 334 1.77 -19.51 35.07
C ALA A 334 2.99 -18.65 35.43
N PRO A 335 3.72 -18.06 34.46
CA PRO A 335 4.94 -17.30 34.74
C PRO A 335 4.65 -15.96 35.44
N ASP A 336 3.55 -15.30 35.08
CA ASP A 336 3.18 -13.97 35.59
C ASP A 336 2.22 -14.01 36.79
N ARG A 337 1.79 -15.21 37.25
CA ARG A 337 0.67 -15.38 38.19
C ARG A 337 0.85 -16.61 39.09
N PRO A 338 1.44 -16.48 40.29
CA PRO A 338 1.68 -17.62 41.20
C PRO A 338 0.40 -18.33 41.67
N ASN A 339 -0.76 -17.68 41.57
CA ASN A 339 -2.07 -18.23 41.93
C ASN A 339 -2.89 -18.76 40.73
N MET A 340 -2.26 -19.02 39.58
CA MET A 340 -2.94 -19.47 38.37
C MET A 340 -2.17 -20.60 37.68
N THR A 341 -2.84 -21.73 37.46
CA THR A 341 -2.32 -22.87 36.70
C THR A 341 -3.07 -23.07 35.39
N PHE A 342 -2.48 -23.83 34.48
CA PHE A 342 -3.03 -24.20 33.18
C PHE A 342 -2.92 -25.71 32.98
N SER A 343 -3.78 -26.29 32.17
CA SER A 343 -3.57 -27.60 31.58
C SER A 343 -3.18 -27.43 30.11
N ILE A 344 -2.11 -28.10 29.70
CA ILE A 344 -1.58 -28.08 28.33
C ILE A 344 -1.81 -29.46 27.72
N THR A 345 -2.41 -29.52 26.54
CA THR A 345 -2.56 -30.75 25.75
C THR A 345 -1.90 -30.56 24.38
N VAL A 346 -1.04 -31.49 23.98
CA VAL A 346 -0.48 -31.58 22.62
C VAL A 346 -0.92 -32.92 22.03
N ARG A 347 -1.63 -32.90 20.90
CA ARG A 347 -2.26 -34.09 20.32
C ARG A 347 -2.39 -34.01 18.80
N ASN A 348 -2.95 -35.07 18.19
CA ASN A 348 -3.34 -35.12 16.79
C ASN A 348 -2.17 -34.77 15.84
N PRO A 349 -1.09 -35.58 15.81
CA PRO A 349 0.02 -35.38 14.88
C PRO A 349 -0.46 -35.52 13.43
N ILE A 350 -0.14 -34.52 12.61
CA ILE A 350 -0.38 -34.49 11.16
C ILE A 350 0.98 -34.42 10.46
N GLU A 351 1.24 -35.34 9.53
CA GLU A 351 2.42 -35.28 8.67
C GLU A 351 2.35 -34.07 7.73
N ILE A 352 3.47 -33.33 7.62
CA ILE A 352 3.73 -32.33 6.58
C ILE A 352 4.88 -32.86 5.74
N ARG A 353 4.58 -33.35 4.55
CA ARG A 353 5.57 -33.94 3.64
C ARG A 353 6.25 -32.82 2.85
N LEU A 354 7.57 -32.73 2.92
CA LEU A 354 8.34 -31.70 2.22
C LEU A 354 8.53 -32.02 0.72
N ALA A 355 7.94 -33.13 0.24
CA ALA A 355 8.01 -33.58 -1.15
C ALA A 355 7.35 -32.59 -2.12
N SER A 356 6.10 -32.18 -1.88
CA SER A 356 5.40 -31.22 -2.74
C SER A 356 6.09 -29.86 -2.79
N MET A 357 6.68 -29.41 -1.68
CA MET A 357 7.48 -28.18 -1.66
C MET A 357 8.76 -28.29 -2.52
N ARG A 358 9.49 -29.41 -2.41
CA ARG A 358 10.67 -29.68 -3.26
C ARG A 358 10.29 -29.79 -4.74
N ALA A 359 9.22 -30.52 -5.05
CA ALA A 359 8.70 -30.66 -6.42
C ALA A 359 8.23 -29.33 -7.01
N TYR A 360 7.68 -28.42 -6.19
CA TYR A 360 7.34 -27.07 -6.62
C TYR A 360 8.56 -26.23 -7.00
N MET A 361 9.64 -26.34 -6.22
CA MET A 361 10.89 -25.60 -6.43
C MET A 361 11.72 -26.12 -7.60
N THR A 362 11.98 -27.42 -7.69
CA THR A 362 12.97 -28.00 -8.61
C THR A 362 12.38 -28.65 -9.86
N GLY A 363 11.09 -28.99 -9.83
CA GLY A 363 10.44 -29.78 -10.88
C GLY A 363 9.95 -28.99 -12.11
N GLY A 364 10.17 -27.68 -12.13
CA GLY A 364 9.77 -26.79 -13.22
C GLY A 364 8.26 -26.73 -13.46
N SER A 365 7.86 -26.22 -14.63
CA SER A 365 6.46 -25.95 -15.00
C SER A 365 5.59 -27.20 -15.22
N ARG A 366 6.15 -28.41 -15.13
CA ARG A 366 5.43 -29.69 -15.35
C ARG A 366 5.34 -30.60 -14.12
N ALA A 367 6.02 -30.30 -13.02
CA ALA A 367 5.97 -31.16 -11.85
C ALA A 367 4.65 -31.06 -11.08
N SER A 368 4.02 -32.22 -10.86
CA SER A 368 2.90 -32.38 -9.94
C SER A 368 3.35 -32.16 -8.49
N TYR A 369 2.46 -31.55 -7.70
CA TYR A 369 2.66 -31.21 -6.29
C TYR A 369 1.27 -30.97 -5.66
N ASP A 370 1.13 -31.20 -4.36
CA ASP A 370 -0.10 -30.82 -3.65
C ASP A 370 0.01 -29.39 -3.10
N VAL A 371 -1.00 -28.57 -3.42
CA VAL A 371 -1.07 -27.14 -3.04
C VAL A 371 -1.32 -26.98 -1.53
N GLY A 372 -2.03 -27.93 -0.90
CA GLY A 372 -2.24 -27.98 0.54
C GLY A 372 -0.97 -28.34 1.31
N GLU A 373 -0.24 -29.37 0.88
CA GLU A 373 1.07 -29.72 1.44
C GLU A 373 2.07 -28.56 1.32
N LEU A 374 2.14 -27.90 0.14
CA LEU A 374 2.98 -26.72 -0.06
C LEU A 374 2.60 -25.58 0.90
N SER A 375 1.29 -25.31 1.05
CA SER A 375 0.78 -24.24 1.91
C SER A 375 1.08 -24.50 3.39
N GLU A 376 0.86 -25.73 3.87
CA GLU A 376 1.16 -26.12 5.25
C GLU A 376 2.67 -26.16 5.54
N ALA A 377 3.51 -26.60 4.58
CA ALA A 377 4.96 -26.54 4.71
C ALA A 377 5.48 -25.10 4.81
N LEU A 378 4.98 -24.19 3.96
CA LEU A 378 5.31 -22.77 4.03
C LEU A 378 4.76 -22.09 5.30
N GLN A 379 3.59 -22.51 5.79
CA GLN A 379 3.06 -22.05 7.07
C GLN A 379 3.93 -22.52 8.24
N ALA A 380 4.33 -23.80 8.27
CA ALA A 380 5.23 -24.35 9.27
C ALA A 380 6.56 -23.60 9.30
N LEU A 381 7.20 -23.39 8.15
CA LEU A 381 8.43 -22.59 8.01
C LEU A 381 8.28 -21.18 8.59
N ASN A 382 7.20 -20.47 8.24
CA ASN A 382 6.95 -19.13 8.74
C ASN A 382 6.64 -19.10 10.25
N VAL A 383 6.10 -20.18 10.84
CA VAL A 383 5.95 -20.32 12.30
C VAL A 383 7.29 -20.62 12.98
N VAL A 384 8.10 -21.53 12.44
CA VAL A 384 9.45 -21.88 12.94
C VAL A 384 10.33 -20.64 13.01
N PHE A 385 10.44 -19.87 11.92
CA PHE A 385 11.17 -18.59 11.90
C PHE A 385 10.59 -17.54 12.85
N SER A 386 9.28 -17.53 13.08
CA SER A 386 8.62 -16.54 13.95
C SER A 386 8.68 -16.89 15.43
N HIS A 387 9.10 -18.11 15.80
CA HIS A 387 8.88 -18.65 17.14
C HIS A 387 9.61 -17.89 18.24
N LYS A 388 10.95 -17.87 18.21
CA LYS A 388 11.79 -17.16 19.19
C LYS A 388 11.70 -15.63 19.06
N PRO A 389 11.63 -15.03 17.85
CA PRO A 389 11.26 -13.62 17.70
C PRO A 389 9.94 -13.22 18.39
N ALA A 390 8.92 -14.09 18.37
CA ALA A 390 7.62 -13.84 19.00
C ALA A 390 7.57 -14.16 20.51
N SER A 391 8.63 -14.73 21.11
CA SER A 391 8.75 -14.87 22.56
C SER A 391 9.47 -13.68 23.20
N LEU A 392 10.44 -13.08 22.51
CA LEU A 392 11.28 -11.97 23.02
C LEU A 392 10.80 -10.57 22.60
N PHE A 393 10.26 -10.39 21.39
CA PHE A 393 9.87 -9.08 20.84
C PHE A 393 8.35 -8.90 20.76
N TYR A 394 7.88 -7.68 20.42
CA TYR A 394 6.46 -7.43 20.21
C TYR A 394 6.04 -7.77 18.76
N PRO A 395 5.21 -8.81 18.52
CA PRO A 395 4.84 -9.23 17.17
C PRO A 395 3.61 -8.49 16.62
N THR A 396 3.70 -8.02 15.37
CA THR A 396 2.56 -7.61 14.53
C THR A 396 2.56 -8.46 13.26
N ARG A 397 1.72 -9.49 13.17
CA ARG A 397 1.70 -10.46 12.05
C ARG A 397 3.11 -11.06 11.84
N THR A 398 3.76 -10.73 10.73
CA THR A 398 5.11 -11.18 10.32
C THR A 398 6.21 -10.13 10.61
N SER A 399 5.91 -9.13 11.44
CA SER A 399 6.84 -8.05 11.81
C SER A 399 7.09 -8.01 13.31
N PHE A 400 8.33 -7.74 13.70
CA PHE A 400 8.81 -7.76 15.08
C PHE A 400 9.43 -6.42 15.47
N PHE A 401 9.11 -5.96 16.67
CA PHE A 401 9.54 -4.66 17.20
C PHE A 401 10.23 -4.86 18.55
N VAL A 402 11.47 -4.37 18.66
CA VAL A 402 12.29 -4.46 19.87
C VAL A 402 11.96 -3.29 20.79
N GLY A 403 11.64 -3.58 22.05
CA GLY A 403 11.51 -2.58 23.12
C GLY A 403 12.71 -2.60 24.07
N ASP A 404 12.71 -1.73 25.06
CA ASP A 404 13.76 -1.61 26.06
C ASP A 404 13.72 -2.81 27.03
N GLU A 405 12.53 -3.20 27.51
CA GLU A 405 12.28 -4.47 28.26
C GLU A 405 12.85 -5.70 27.50
N ALA A 406 12.71 -5.73 26.17
CA ALA A 406 13.21 -6.83 25.33
C ALA A 406 14.72 -6.76 25.07
N ALA A 407 15.28 -5.56 24.88
CA ALA A 407 16.72 -5.37 24.69
C ALA A 407 17.52 -5.61 25.98
N GLU A 408 16.91 -5.41 27.15
CA GLU A 408 17.49 -5.79 28.44
C GLU A 408 17.44 -7.31 28.67
N THR A 409 16.30 -7.94 28.36
CA THR A 409 16.17 -9.40 28.40
C THR A 409 17.15 -10.09 27.44
N ALA A 410 17.39 -9.53 26.26
CA ALA A 410 18.42 -10.02 25.34
C ALA A 410 19.83 -9.96 25.97
N ARG A 411 20.19 -8.81 26.58
CA ARG A 411 21.48 -8.61 27.25
C ARG A 411 21.70 -9.57 28.42
N SER A 412 20.69 -9.84 29.25
CA SER A 412 20.82 -10.79 30.37
C SER A 412 20.92 -12.25 29.91
N LEU A 413 20.41 -12.58 28.73
CA LEU A 413 20.62 -13.87 28.04
C LEU A 413 21.94 -13.94 27.25
N GLY A 414 22.83 -12.94 27.37
CA GLY A 414 24.10 -12.87 26.64
C GLY A 414 23.98 -12.49 25.16
N ILE A 415 22.77 -12.19 24.67
CA ILE A 415 22.48 -11.88 23.26
C ILE A 415 22.87 -10.42 22.98
N GLN A 416 24.04 -10.24 22.37
CA GLN A 416 24.57 -8.91 22.03
C GLN A 416 23.89 -8.30 20.80
N GLY A 417 24.00 -6.97 20.65
CA GLY A 417 23.55 -6.22 19.47
C GLY A 417 22.06 -5.90 19.39
N VAL A 418 21.20 -6.61 20.13
CA VAL A 418 19.76 -6.33 20.21
C VAL A 418 19.51 -5.00 20.92
N ARG A 419 18.85 -4.06 20.22
CA ARG A 419 18.47 -2.74 20.75
C ARG A 419 17.15 -2.27 20.14
N LYS A 420 16.45 -1.40 20.88
CA LYS A 420 15.36 -0.57 20.34
C LYS A 420 15.93 0.52 19.43
N GLU A 421 15.20 0.86 18.38
CA GLU A 421 15.47 2.03 17.54
C GLU A 421 14.15 2.76 17.31
N SER A 422 14.06 4.03 17.72
CA SER A 422 12.79 4.75 17.76
C SER A 422 12.96 6.27 17.61
N VAL A 423 11.84 6.98 17.45
CA VAL A 423 11.76 8.44 17.55
C VAL A 423 10.44 8.85 18.22
N ILE A 424 10.48 9.88 19.08
CA ILE A 424 9.28 10.48 19.66
C ILE A 424 8.58 11.32 18.57
N VAL A 425 7.32 11.00 18.26
CA VAL A 425 6.49 11.76 17.29
C VAL A 425 5.45 12.64 17.99
N SER A 426 5.21 12.44 19.29
CA SER A 426 4.54 13.40 20.17
C SER A 426 4.98 13.17 21.61
N ASP A 427 5.45 14.23 22.28
CA ASP A 427 6.03 14.13 23.62
C ASP A 427 5.07 13.52 24.65
N ALA A 428 5.63 12.71 25.54
CA ALA A 428 4.96 11.83 26.50
C ALA A 428 3.84 10.91 25.96
N PHE A 429 3.56 10.90 24.65
CA PHE A 429 2.35 10.29 24.09
C PHE A 429 2.61 9.23 23.02
N LEU A 430 3.39 9.53 21.97
CA LEU A 430 3.60 8.63 20.83
C LEU A 430 5.08 8.52 20.43
N GLU A 431 5.51 7.28 20.30
CA GLU A 431 6.85 6.87 19.86
C GLU A 431 6.72 5.97 18.63
N LEU A 432 7.48 6.26 17.58
CA LEU A 432 7.54 5.43 16.39
C LEU A 432 8.75 4.50 16.48
N TRP A 433 8.50 3.19 16.50
CA TRP A 433 9.55 2.18 16.63
C TRP A 433 9.90 1.61 15.26
N ARG A 434 11.20 1.41 14.99
CA ARG A 434 11.69 0.59 13.89
C ARG A 434 11.61 -0.89 14.30
N GLY A 435 11.36 -1.73 13.31
CA GLY A 435 11.37 -3.19 13.45
C GLY A 435 11.74 -3.84 12.13
N TYR A 436 11.66 -5.17 12.09
CA TYR A 436 11.87 -5.94 10.86
C TYR A 436 10.63 -6.76 10.53
N PHE A 437 10.36 -6.91 9.24
CA PHE A 437 9.50 -7.90 8.63
C PHE A 437 10.35 -9.10 8.22
N GLN A 438 9.82 -10.31 8.38
CA GLN A 438 10.39 -11.52 7.80
C GLN A 438 9.31 -12.37 7.12
N SER A 439 9.64 -13.06 6.03
CA SER A 439 8.82 -14.16 5.49
C SER A 439 9.67 -15.16 4.71
N VAL A 440 9.45 -16.45 4.93
CA VAL A 440 10.02 -17.51 4.09
C VAL A 440 9.21 -17.63 2.79
N ARG A 441 9.90 -17.77 1.65
CA ARG A 441 9.34 -17.90 0.30
C ARG A 441 10.10 -18.95 -0.51
N VAL A 442 9.45 -19.53 -1.51
CA VAL A 442 10.07 -20.33 -2.58
C VAL A 442 10.61 -19.42 -3.69
N CYS A 443 11.64 -19.90 -4.40
CA CYS A 443 12.21 -19.29 -5.61
C CYS A 443 12.74 -20.39 -6.55
N PRO A 444 13.08 -20.09 -7.83
CA PRO A 444 13.51 -21.10 -8.81
C PRO A 444 14.74 -21.95 -8.48
N GLN A 445 15.46 -21.64 -7.38
CA GLN A 445 16.70 -22.31 -6.97
C GLN A 445 16.65 -22.88 -5.54
N GLY A 446 15.65 -22.53 -4.73
CA GLY A 446 15.72 -22.73 -3.28
C GLY A 446 14.55 -22.14 -2.51
N LEU A 447 14.66 -22.15 -1.19
CA LEU A 447 13.89 -21.27 -0.33
C LEU A 447 14.70 -19.99 -0.08
N MET A 448 14.02 -18.90 0.26
CA MET A 448 14.64 -17.64 0.65
C MET A 448 13.93 -17.00 1.84
N LEU A 449 14.70 -16.42 2.76
CA LEU A 449 14.19 -15.52 3.80
C LEU A 449 14.16 -14.09 3.25
N ASN A 450 12.98 -13.50 3.12
CA ASN A 450 12.81 -12.09 2.80
C ASN A 450 12.80 -11.25 4.08
N LEU A 451 13.83 -10.42 4.30
CA LEU A 451 14.01 -9.61 5.51
C LEU A 451 13.97 -8.11 5.17
N ASN A 452 13.10 -7.32 5.79
CA ASN A 452 12.95 -5.90 5.43
C ASN A 452 12.68 -5.02 6.65
N THR A 453 13.23 -3.79 6.69
CA THR A 453 12.89 -2.81 7.72
C THR A 453 11.45 -2.30 7.59
N THR A 454 10.81 -2.13 8.74
CA THR A 454 9.44 -1.62 8.91
C THR A 454 9.36 -0.68 10.12
N SER A 455 8.25 0.03 10.32
CA SER A 455 8.05 0.88 11.50
C SER A 455 6.57 0.94 11.90
N THR A 456 6.30 1.12 13.19
CA THR A 456 4.92 1.25 13.68
C THR A 456 4.87 2.05 14.99
N ALA A 457 3.80 2.81 15.19
CA ALA A 457 3.66 3.68 16.35
C ALA A 457 3.18 2.90 17.59
N PHE A 458 3.78 3.22 18.72
CA PHE A 458 3.42 2.77 20.06
C PHE A 458 3.15 3.99 20.94
N TYR A 459 2.42 3.78 22.03
CA TYR A 459 2.29 4.77 23.09
C TYR A 459 3.58 4.81 23.92
N VAL A 460 4.01 6.00 24.33
CA VAL A 460 5.20 6.20 25.20
C VAL A 460 4.95 5.54 26.56
N ALA A 461 5.84 4.62 26.96
CA ALA A 461 5.82 4.02 28.29
C ALA A 461 6.28 5.02 29.36
N GLY A 462 5.74 4.92 30.58
CA GLY A 462 6.04 5.87 31.66
C GLY A 462 4.85 6.15 32.57
N ASP A 463 4.85 7.30 33.22
CA ASP A 463 3.84 7.66 34.23
C ASP A 463 2.49 7.95 33.57
N LEU A 464 1.40 7.33 34.04
CA LEU A 464 0.11 7.47 33.37
C LEU A 464 -0.36 8.94 33.33
N LYS A 465 -0.06 9.74 34.36
CA LYS A 465 -0.33 11.17 34.38
C LYS A 465 0.34 11.92 33.22
N LYS A 466 1.63 11.67 32.96
CA LYS A 466 2.37 12.30 31.84
C LYS A 466 1.82 11.86 30.49
N PHE A 467 1.44 10.59 30.36
CA PHE A 467 0.80 10.07 29.16
C PHE A 467 -0.52 10.78 28.84
N VAL A 468 -1.33 11.07 29.86
CA VAL A 468 -2.59 11.81 29.70
C VAL A 468 -2.31 13.27 29.32
N ASP A 469 -1.33 13.92 29.94
CA ASP A 469 -0.92 15.29 29.55
C ASP A 469 -0.51 15.34 28.07
N GLY A 470 0.37 14.42 27.65
CA GLY A 470 0.84 14.28 26.29
C GLY A 470 -0.29 14.02 25.28
N PHE A 471 -1.33 13.26 25.65
CA PHE A 471 -2.52 13.07 24.82
C PHE A 471 -3.24 14.40 24.52
N PHE A 472 -3.44 15.25 25.53
CA PHE A 472 -4.11 16.54 25.34
C PHE A 472 -3.23 17.53 24.55
N PHE A 473 -1.94 17.62 24.85
CA PHE A 473 -1.00 18.44 24.07
C PHE A 473 -0.88 17.99 22.61
N ALA A 474 -0.82 16.67 22.35
CA ALA A 474 -0.82 16.10 21.00
C ALA A 474 -2.15 16.27 20.24
N LYS A 475 -3.18 16.80 20.90
CA LYS A 475 -4.47 17.22 20.32
C LYS A 475 -4.66 18.74 20.31
N GLY A 476 -3.62 19.53 20.59
CA GLY A 476 -3.67 21.00 20.59
C GLY A 476 -4.41 21.60 21.79
N GLY A 477 -4.85 20.76 22.74
CA GLY A 477 -5.46 21.19 23.99
C GLY A 477 -4.42 21.53 25.06
N ARG A 478 -4.91 22.08 26.18
CA ARG A 478 -4.14 22.13 27.43
C ARG A 478 -4.43 20.86 28.21
N ALA A 479 -3.41 20.28 28.85
CA ALA A 479 -3.64 19.20 29.81
C ALA A 479 -4.52 19.69 30.98
N PRO A 480 -5.55 18.94 31.40
CA PRO A 480 -6.41 19.32 32.52
C PRO A 480 -5.66 19.17 33.84
N THR A 481 -6.07 19.95 34.84
CA THR A 481 -5.52 19.83 36.20
C THR A 481 -5.92 18.47 36.78
N MET A 482 -4.93 17.62 37.08
CA MET A 482 -5.15 16.25 37.58
C MET A 482 -5.59 16.19 39.04
N ARG A 483 -6.53 17.03 39.43
CA ARG A 483 -7.20 17.03 40.74
C ARG A 483 -8.64 16.57 40.57
N VAL A 484 -9.23 16.02 41.62
CA VAL A 484 -10.68 15.74 41.63
C VAL A 484 -11.45 17.04 41.35
N GLY A 485 -12.36 16.98 40.37
CA GLY A 485 -13.09 18.15 39.85
C GLY A 485 -12.35 18.97 38.78
N GLY A 486 -11.05 18.72 38.55
CA GLY A 486 -10.21 19.45 37.59
C GLY A 486 -10.23 18.94 36.14
N ILE A 487 -11.02 17.89 35.86
CA ILE A 487 -11.16 17.26 34.54
C ILE A 487 -12.63 17.31 34.12
N ASP A 488 -12.92 17.88 32.95
CA ASP A 488 -14.27 17.90 32.37
C ASP A 488 -14.78 16.50 32.00
N VAL A 489 -16.11 16.32 31.99
CA VAL A 489 -16.78 15.05 31.66
C VAL A 489 -16.50 14.61 30.22
N GLN A 490 -16.45 15.52 29.24
CA GLN A 490 -16.11 15.16 27.85
C GLN A 490 -14.65 14.70 27.74
N ASP A 491 -13.74 15.41 28.39
CA ASP A 491 -12.31 15.07 28.40
C ASP A 491 -12.03 13.76 29.14
N LEU A 492 -12.71 13.52 30.26
CA LEU A 492 -12.68 12.23 30.97
C LEU A 492 -13.19 11.08 30.08
N VAL A 493 -14.26 11.30 29.31
CA VAL A 493 -14.76 10.33 28.32
C VAL A 493 -13.76 10.13 27.16
N ARG A 494 -13.13 11.20 26.65
CA ARG A 494 -12.11 11.14 25.57
C ARG A 494 -10.90 10.31 26.00
N ILE A 495 -10.32 10.57 27.18
CA ILE A 495 -9.15 9.82 27.67
C ILE A 495 -9.53 8.37 28.05
N ASN A 496 -10.67 8.15 28.70
CA ASN A 496 -11.06 6.80 29.09
C ASN A 496 -11.34 5.89 27.89
N ARG A 497 -11.92 6.42 26.79
CA ARG A 497 -12.03 5.71 25.51
C ARG A 497 -10.67 5.32 24.91
N LEU A 498 -9.61 6.07 25.20
CA LEU A 498 -8.25 5.78 24.77
C LEU A 498 -7.60 4.69 25.63
N LEU A 499 -7.74 4.80 26.95
CA LEU A 499 -7.12 3.90 27.93
C LEU A 499 -7.67 2.47 27.92
N GLN A 500 -8.85 2.23 27.34
CA GLN A 500 -9.45 0.90 27.27
C GLN A 500 -8.51 -0.15 26.66
N LYS A 501 -8.36 -1.28 27.37
CA LYS A 501 -7.53 -2.44 27.00
C LYS A 501 -6.01 -2.22 26.99
N MET A 502 -5.53 -1.00 27.25
CA MET A 502 -4.09 -0.73 27.42
C MET A 502 -3.55 -1.50 28.63
N VAL A 503 -2.30 -1.99 28.51
CA VAL A 503 -1.57 -2.64 29.60
C VAL A 503 -0.89 -1.57 30.45
N VAL A 504 -1.13 -1.60 31.75
CA VAL A 504 -0.44 -0.78 32.74
C VAL A 504 0.25 -1.68 33.77
N VAL A 505 1.20 -1.12 34.51
CA VAL A 505 1.71 -1.66 35.75
C VAL A 505 1.24 -0.74 36.89
N VAL A 506 0.72 -1.34 37.96
CA VAL A 506 0.53 -0.64 39.24
C VAL A 506 1.71 -0.94 40.14
N ASP A 507 2.36 0.11 40.63
CA ASP A 507 3.38 0.01 41.68
C ASP A 507 2.69 -0.10 43.05
N ARG A 508 3.19 -0.98 43.92
CA ARG A 508 2.52 -1.33 45.20
C ARG A 508 3.50 -1.33 46.38
N GLY A 509 4.47 -0.42 46.32
CA GLY A 509 5.55 -0.34 47.30
C GLY A 509 6.56 -1.48 47.19
N SER A 510 7.53 -1.50 48.09
CA SER A 510 8.53 -2.57 48.21
C SER A 510 7.96 -3.87 48.78
N THR A 511 6.81 -3.80 49.46
CA THR A 511 6.16 -4.91 50.17
C THR A 511 5.39 -5.87 49.25
N ALA A 512 5.11 -5.49 47.99
CA ALA A 512 4.33 -6.31 47.07
C ALA A 512 4.79 -6.20 45.61
N PRO A 513 4.76 -7.29 44.83
CA PRO A 513 5.21 -7.27 43.44
C PRO A 513 4.31 -6.38 42.56
N LYS A 514 4.93 -5.72 41.59
CA LYS A 514 4.27 -4.79 40.65
C LYS A 514 3.23 -5.53 39.79
N LEU A 515 2.06 -4.94 39.63
CA LEU A 515 0.89 -5.60 39.03
C LEU A 515 0.71 -5.22 37.56
N LYS A 516 1.22 -6.05 36.63
CA LYS A 516 1.05 -5.89 35.16
C LYS A 516 -0.37 -6.35 34.77
N VAL A 517 -1.21 -5.44 34.26
CA VAL A 517 -2.67 -5.61 34.15
C VAL A 517 -3.27 -4.79 32.98
N LYS A 518 -4.41 -5.21 32.41
CA LYS A 518 -5.11 -4.45 31.37
C LYS A 518 -6.31 -3.68 31.93
N ILE A 519 -6.44 -2.41 31.54
CA ILE A 519 -7.61 -1.58 31.85
C ILE A 519 -8.85 -2.17 31.17
N ARG A 520 -9.88 -2.45 31.99
CA ARG A 520 -11.20 -2.98 31.64
C ARG A 520 -12.34 -2.38 32.49
N GLY A 521 -12.01 -1.64 33.55
CA GLY A 521 -12.95 -0.77 34.25
C GLY A 521 -13.15 0.54 33.48
N ARG A 522 -13.70 1.57 34.12
CA ARG A 522 -13.93 2.89 33.50
C ARG A 522 -12.64 3.57 33.03
N GLY A 523 -11.49 3.28 33.63
CA GLY A 523 -10.27 4.08 33.48
C GLY A 523 -10.14 5.08 34.62
N ILE A 524 -9.74 6.31 34.34
CA ILE A 524 -9.68 7.38 35.35
C ILE A 524 -11.10 7.65 35.86
N VAL A 525 -11.28 7.77 37.18
CA VAL A 525 -12.54 8.14 37.82
C VAL A 525 -12.33 9.35 38.73
N ASN A 526 -13.27 10.29 38.69
CA ASN A 526 -13.14 11.59 39.36
C ASN A 526 -13.49 11.52 40.86
N VAL A 527 -12.70 10.75 41.62
CA VAL A 527 -12.85 10.49 43.07
C VAL A 527 -11.46 10.36 43.69
N ALA A 528 -11.23 10.92 44.88
CA ALA A 528 -9.93 10.87 45.53
C ALA A 528 -9.69 9.51 46.24
N PRO A 529 -8.42 9.06 46.38
CA PRO A 529 -8.04 7.92 47.20
C PRO A 529 -8.61 7.93 48.63
N ARG A 530 -8.70 9.11 49.26
CA ARG A 530 -9.25 9.30 50.61
C ARG A 530 -10.79 9.22 50.70
N GLU A 531 -11.48 9.56 49.61
CA GLU A 531 -12.95 9.60 49.53
C GLU A 531 -13.54 8.23 49.14
N HIS A 532 -12.75 7.39 48.47
CA HIS A 532 -13.19 6.08 48.00
C HIS A 532 -13.07 5.01 49.09
N MET A 533 -14.13 4.85 49.87
CA MET A 533 -14.25 3.79 50.87
C MET A 533 -14.65 2.46 50.23
N PHE A 534 -13.92 1.39 50.55
CA PHE A 534 -14.22 0.01 50.15
C PHE A 534 -14.03 -0.96 51.33
N ASP A 535 -14.63 -2.13 51.23
CA ASP A 535 -14.65 -3.13 52.29
C ASP A 535 -13.49 -4.13 52.13
N THR A 536 -12.78 -4.42 53.22
CA THR A 536 -11.74 -5.45 53.35
C THR A 536 -12.10 -6.41 54.49
N ASP A 537 -11.34 -7.50 54.63
CA ASP A 537 -11.49 -8.46 55.71
C ASP A 537 -11.32 -7.81 57.11
N ASP A 538 -10.55 -6.72 57.18
CA ASP A 538 -10.26 -5.93 58.38
C ASP A 538 -11.27 -4.77 58.62
N GLY A 539 -12.30 -4.62 57.77
CA GLY A 539 -13.31 -3.57 57.87
C GLY A 539 -13.37 -2.62 56.67
N ARG A 540 -13.98 -1.44 56.83
CA ARG A 540 -14.20 -0.49 55.72
C ARG A 540 -13.19 0.65 55.74
N VAL A 541 -12.39 0.76 54.70
CA VAL A 541 -11.19 1.63 54.65
C VAL A 541 -11.12 2.44 53.34
N SER A 542 -10.40 3.57 53.34
CA SER A 542 -10.15 4.35 52.13
C SER A 542 -9.01 3.73 51.29
N VAL A 543 -8.96 4.02 49.99
CA VAL A 543 -7.84 3.57 49.13
C VAL A 543 -6.51 4.17 49.57
N GLU A 544 -6.52 5.39 50.14
CA GLU A 544 -5.33 6.01 50.73
C GLU A 544 -4.81 5.22 51.94
N ALA A 545 -5.61 5.08 52.99
CA ALA A 545 -5.20 4.41 54.23
C ALA A 545 -4.86 2.93 54.01
N TYR A 546 -5.53 2.26 53.06
CA TYR A 546 -5.18 0.89 52.68
C TYR A 546 -3.80 0.79 52.00
N PHE A 547 -3.40 1.76 51.18
CA PHE A 547 -2.06 1.77 50.58
C PHE A 547 -0.98 2.16 51.59
N GLU A 548 -1.30 3.06 52.52
CA GLU A 548 -0.43 3.44 53.62
C GLU A 548 -0.17 2.29 54.59
N ASP A 549 -1.20 1.58 55.06
CA ASP A 549 -0.98 0.43 55.95
C ASP A 549 -0.49 -0.82 55.19
N ARG A 550 -1.29 -1.32 54.24
CA ARG A 550 -1.05 -2.66 53.67
C ARG A 550 0.18 -2.72 52.76
N PHE A 551 0.54 -1.60 52.13
CA PHE A 551 1.68 -1.53 51.22
C PHE A 551 2.83 -0.63 51.71
N ARG A 552 2.65 0.14 52.80
CA ARG A 552 3.60 1.16 53.30
C ARG A 552 3.90 2.26 52.26
N VAL A 553 2.89 2.61 51.45
CA VAL A 553 2.97 3.64 50.40
C VAL A 553 2.18 4.88 50.82
N HIS A 554 2.90 5.94 51.16
CA HIS A 554 2.32 7.26 51.40
C HIS A 554 2.16 7.98 50.04
N LEU A 555 0.97 8.50 49.74
CA LEU A 555 0.70 9.20 48.48
C LEU A 555 1.21 10.64 48.54
N ARG A 556 1.88 11.11 47.48
CA ARG A 556 2.34 12.51 47.40
C ARG A 556 1.26 13.42 46.85
N ASN A 557 0.31 12.85 46.11
CA ASN A 557 -0.79 13.55 45.45
C ASN A 557 -2.14 12.89 45.81
N PRO A 558 -2.59 12.93 47.07
CA PRO A 558 -3.83 12.29 47.53
C PRO A 558 -5.11 12.99 47.04
N ASP A 559 -4.96 14.10 46.33
CA ASP A 559 -5.99 14.88 45.63
C ASP A 559 -6.13 14.52 44.14
N TRP A 560 -5.27 13.63 43.61
CA TRP A 560 -5.37 13.11 42.24
C TRP A 560 -6.47 12.04 42.12
N PRO A 561 -7.10 11.91 40.94
CA PRO A 561 -8.15 10.91 40.72
C PRO A 561 -7.64 9.46 40.80
N LEU A 562 -8.54 8.53 41.12
CA LEU A 562 -8.31 7.10 41.04
C LEU A 562 -8.38 6.56 39.60
N VAL A 563 -7.81 5.38 39.38
CA VAL A 563 -7.89 4.62 38.12
C VAL A 563 -8.55 3.27 38.37
N GLU A 564 -9.76 3.09 37.85
CA GLU A 564 -10.48 1.83 37.84
C GLU A 564 -9.98 0.91 36.71
N VAL A 565 -9.09 -0.01 37.07
CA VAL A 565 -8.46 -0.94 36.11
C VAL A 565 -9.38 -2.13 35.79
N LYS A 566 -10.25 -2.54 36.71
CA LYS A 566 -11.35 -3.50 36.49
C LYS A 566 -12.57 -2.97 37.26
N PRO A 567 -13.81 -3.32 36.90
CA PRO A 567 -14.98 -2.98 37.72
C PRO A 567 -14.75 -3.34 39.20
N GLY A 568 -14.78 -2.34 40.08
CA GLY A 568 -14.50 -2.53 41.51
C GLY A 568 -13.02 -2.72 41.89
N SER A 569 -12.06 -2.35 41.03
CA SER A 569 -10.61 -2.41 41.34
C SER A 569 -9.94 -1.08 41.01
N PHE A 570 -9.74 -0.25 42.03
CA PHE A 570 -9.24 1.12 41.94
C PHE A 570 -7.81 1.23 42.45
N TYR A 571 -7.03 2.13 41.85
CA TYR A 571 -5.64 2.40 42.19
C TYR A 571 -5.33 3.91 42.08
N PRO A 572 -4.55 4.53 42.98
CA PRO A 572 -4.14 5.93 42.85
C PRO A 572 -3.40 6.21 41.53
N LEU A 573 -3.75 7.27 40.80
CA LEU A 573 -3.13 7.61 39.50
C LEU A 573 -1.61 7.76 39.58
N GLU A 574 -1.08 8.26 40.70
CA GLU A 574 0.36 8.36 40.96
C GLU A 574 1.10 7.02 40.85
N LEU A 575 0.44 5.91 41.17
CA LEU A 575 1.02 4.57 41.20
C LEU A 575 0.83 3.78 39.89
N VAL A 576 0.14 4.35 38.89
CA VAL A 576 -0.14 3.66 37.62
C VAL A 576 0.80 4.14 36.52
N ARG A 577 1.47 3.19 35.86
CA ARG A 577 2.44 3.45 34.79
C ARG A 577 2.07 2.66 33.53
N LEU A 578 2.14 3.28 32.36
CA LEU A 578 1.94 2.61 31.08
C LEU A 578 3.19 1.81 30.71
N VAL A 579 3.03 0.56 30.29
CA VAL A 579 4.15 -0.27 29.83
C VAL A 579 4.35 -0.19 28.31
N GLU A 580 5.50 -0.65 27.86
CA GLU A 580 5.85 -0.81 26.46
C GLU A 580 4.94 -1.79 25.70
N GLY A 581 5.04 -1.78 24.36
CA GLY A 581 4.26 -2.67 23.48
C GLY A 581 2.78 -2.30 23.32
N ASN A 582 2.28 -1.28 24.01
CA ASN A 582 0.94 -0.72 23.79
C ASN A 582 0.90 -0.01 22.43
N LYS A 583 0.44 -0.72 21.40
CA LYS A 583 0.45 -0.24 20.00
C LYS A 583 -0.60 0.83 19.70
N TYR A 584 -0.21 1.88 18.99
CA TYR A 584 -1.12 2.85 18.38
C TYR A 584 -1.77 2.28 17.12
N GLN A 585 -3.08 2.44 16.99
CA GLN A 585 -3.87 1.90 15.87
C GLN A 585 -4.69 2.95 15.12
N LYS A 586 -4.69 4.20 15.58
CA LYS A 586 -5.38 5.32 14.94
C LYS A 586 -4.48 6.01 13.92
N ARG A 587 -5.06 6.89 13.11
CA ARG A 587 -4.34 7.77 12.17
C ARG A 587 -3.49 8.78 12.94
N LEU A 588 -2.25 8.99 12.49
CA LEU A 588 -1.37 10.04 12.98
C LEU A 588 -1.82 11.41 12.43
N THR A 589 -1.64 12.49 13.19
CA THR A 589 -1.89 13.87 12.71
C THR A 589 -0.88 14.27 11.62
N PRO A 590 -1.12 15.32 10.80
CA PRO A 590 -0.22 15.65 9.69
C PRO A 590 1.24 15.92 10.13
N ALA A 591 1.43 16.59 11.27
CA ALA A 591 2.76 16.80 11.86
C ALA A 591 3.42 15.49 12.32
N GLN A 592 2.66 14.61 12.98
CA GLN A 592 3.13 13.26 13.36
C GLN A 592 3.46 12.41 12.12
N GLN A 593 2.68 12.51 11.04
CA GLN A 593 2.95 11.83 9.77
C GLN A 593 4.24 12.33 9.12
N GLN A 594 4.54 13.64 9.18
CA GLN A 594 5.78 14.20 8.65
C GLN A 594 7.03 13.65 9.39
N LEU A 595 7.01 13.66 10.73
CA LEU A 595 8.07 13.07 11.56
C LEU A 595 8.17 11.55 11.38
N ALA A 596 7.03 10.87 11.20
CA ALA A 596 7.02 9.44 10.92
C ALA A 596 7.61 9.11 9.55
N SER A 597 7.35 9.95 8.55
CA SER A 597 7.84 9.79 7.18
C SER A 597 9.36 9.95 7.10
N SER A 598 9.94 10.94 7.78
CA SER A 598 11.41 11.11 7.80
C SER A 598 12.12 9.94 8.46
N PHE A 599 11.61 9.38 9.56
CA PHE A 599 12.19 8.20 10.21
C PHE A 599 12.00 6.89 9.43
N GLN A 600 10.89 6.75 8.70
CA GLN A 600 10.60 5.58 7.85
C GLN A 600 11.38 5.60 6.53
N THR A 601 11.71 6.80 6.03
CA THR A 601 12.49 6.98 4.81
C THR A 601 13.95 6.64 5.09
N LEU A 602 14.44 5.58 4.46
CA LEU A 602 15.86 5.25 4.38
C LEU A 602 16.29 5.27 2.90
N VAL A 603 17.44 5.87 2.61
CA VAL A 603 18.08 5.74 1.29
C VAL A 603 18.66 4.34 1.11
N PRO A 604 18.99 3.88 -0.11
CA PRO A 604 19.32 2.48 -0.39
C PRO A 604 20.43 1.88 0.49
N ALA A 605 21.55 2.59 0.66
CA ALA A 605 22.66 2.17 1.52
C ALA A 605 22.24 2.01 3.00
N GLU A 606 21.53 3.01 3.57
CA GLU A 606 20.99 2.94 4.93
C GLU A 606 20.01 1.78 5.09
N LYS A 607 19.15 1.56 4.09
CA LYS A 607 18.13 0.51 4.14
C LYS A 607 18.76 -0.88 4.09
N LEU A 608 19.75 -1.09 3.22
CA LEU A 608 20.51 -2.34 3.17
C LEU A 608 21.28 -2.55 4.48
N GLY A 609 21.98 -1.53 4.99
CA GLY A 609 22.69 -1.60 6.27
C GLY A 609 21.78 -1.92 7.47
N ALA A 610 20.57 -1.36 7.51
CA ALA A 610 19.58 -1.66 8.54
C ALA A 610 18.95 -3.07 8.40
N ILE A 611 18.93 -3.64 7.19
CA ILE A 611 18.53 -5.03 6.95
C ILE A 611 19.66 -5.99 7.38
N MET A 612 20.91 -5.68 7.05
CA MET A 612 22.08 -6.42 7.55
C MET A 612 22.19 -6.38 9.07
N ALA A 613 21.91 -5.23 9.70
CA ALA A 613 21.86 -5.13 11.15
C ALA A 613 20.79 -6.05 11.77
N ALA A 614 19.63 -6.23 11.12
CA ALA A 614 18.61 -7.19 11.58
C ALA A 614 19.04 -8.65 11.36
N ARG A 615 19.67 -8.96 10.22
CA ARG A 615 20.26 -10.28 9.92
C ARG A 615 21.28 -10.67 11.00
N GLN A 616 22.32 -9.87 11.16
CA GLN A 616 23.47 -10.13 12.02
C GLN A 616 23.15 -10.07 13.51
N ARG A 617 22.27 -9.15 13.97
CA ARG A 617 22.03 -8.91 15.40
C ARG A 617 20.76 -9.56 15.95
N ILE A 618 19.93 -10.16 15.09
CA ILE A 618 18.64 -10.74 15.51
C ILE A 618 18.37 -12.10 14.85
N ILE A 619 18.55 -12.25 13.53
CA ILE A 619 18.33 -13.56 12.89
C ILE A 619 19.43 -14.54 13.35
N ALA A 620 20.71 -14.17 13.21
CA ALA A 620 21.85 -14.98 13.63
C ALA A 620 21.90 -15.30 15.13
N THR A 621 21.41 -14.40 15.99
CA THR A 621 21.60 -14.49 17.45
C THR A 621 20.35 -14.99 18.21
N VAL A 622 19.14 -14.75 17.70
CA VAL A 622 17.86 -15.12 18.36
C VAL A 622 17.15 -16.25 17.62
N THR A 623 17.38 -16.39 16.30
CA THR A 623 16.56 -17.27 15.44
C THR A 623 17.34 -18.50 14.99
N GLU A 624 18.52 -18.31 14.37
CA GLU A 624 19.38 -19.40 13.88
C GLU A 624 19.70 -20.51 14.90
N PRO A 625 19.96 -20.23 16.20
CA PRO A 625 20.17 -21.29 17.20
C PRO A 625 18.99 -22.28 17.34
N PHE A 626 17.77 -21.84 17.02
CA PHE A 626 16.57 -22.67 16.97
C PHE A 626 16.34 -23.30 15.59
N LEU A 627 16.69 -22.60 14.50
CA LEU A 627 16.63 -23.14 13.13
C LEU A 627 17.56 -24.34 12.93
N SER A 628 18.77 -24.30 13.51
CA SER A 628 19.72 -25.41 13.46
C SER A 628 19.16 -26.71 14.02
N ALA A 629 18.34 -26.64 15.09
CA ALA A 629 17.67 -27.81 15.66
C ALA A 629 16.59 -28.40 14.73
N PHE A 630 16.01 -27.58 13.84
CA PHE A 630 15.10 -28.03 12.78
C PHE A 630 15.85 -28.57 11.53
N GLY A 631 17.18 -28.52 11.51
CA GLY A 631 17.99 -28.88 10.34
C GLY A 631 17.92 -27.83 9.23
N ILE A 632 17.86 -26.55 9.60
CA ILE A 632 17.70 -25.41 8.69
C ILE A 632 18.93 -24.50 8.77
N SER A 633 19.49 -24.11 7.62
CA SER A 633 20.66 -23.22 7.50
C SER A 633 20.37 -22.03 6.58
N LEU A 634 20.95 -20.87 6.88
CA LEU A 634 20.61 -19.60 6.24
C LEU A 634 21.89 -18.81 5.89
N ASP A 635 21.98 -18.32 4.66
CA ASP A 635 23.13 -17.52 4.22
C ASP A 635 23.24 -16.19 4.99
N GLN A 636 24.48 -15.79 5.30
CA GLN A 636 24.78 -14.56 6.04
C GLN A 636 24.77 -13.32 5.14
N GLU A 637 25.17 -13.48 3.87
CA GLU A 637 25.18 -12.43 2.86
C GLU A 637 23.85 -12.37 2.08
N PRO A 638 23.43 -11.19 1.59
CA PRO A 638 22.24 -11.06 0.78
C PRO A 638 22.42 -11.72 -0.60
N LYS A 639 21.41 -12.47 -1.03
CA LYS A 639 21.36 -13.10 -2.35
C LYS A 639 21.58 -12.08 -3.46
N GLU A 640 22.45 -12.41 -4.40
CA GLU A 640 22.63 -11.65 -5.65
C GLU A 640 21.67 -12.13 -6.74
N THR A 641 21.31 -11.23 -7.66
CA THR A 641 20.45 -11.54 -8.82
C THR A 641 20.84 -10.68 -10.01
N HIS A 642 20.45 -11.11 -11.21
CA HIS A 642 20.70 -10.39 -12.45
C HIS A 642 19.41 -9.80 -12.99
N GLY A 643 19.37 -8.46 -13.08
CA GLY A 643 18.31 -7.73 -13.77
C GLY A 643 18.70 -7.33 -15.18
N ARG A 644 17.74 -6.78 -15.93
CA ARG A 644 17.93 -6.14 -17.24
C ARG A 644 17.30 -4.75 -17.23
N ILE A 645 17.93 -3.78 -17.86
CA ILE A 645 17.44 -2.40 -17.98
C ILE A 645 16.80 -2.25 -19.36
N LEU A 646 15.47 -2.18 -19.40
CA LEU A 646 14.72 -1.86 -20.61
C LEU A 646 14.87 -0.37 -20.97
N ALA A 647 14.92 -0.08 -22.27
CA ALA A 647 14.93 1.30 -22.76
C ALA A 647 13.54 1.95 -22.59
N PRO A 648 13.46 3.25 -22.25
CA PRO A 648 12.20 3.97 -22.18
C PRO A 648 11.61 4.23 -23.59
N PRO A 649 10.28 4.30 -23.75
CA PRO A 649 9.66 4.72 -24.99
C PRO A 649 9.91 6.22 -25.27
N ASN A 650 9.95 6.59 -26.54
CA ASN A 650 9.96 7.99 -26.96
C ASN A 650 8.58 8.62 -26.74
N VAL A 651 8.57 9.90 -26.33
CA VAL A 651 7.35 10.65 -26.04
C VAL A 651 7.10 11.69 -27.13
N GLU A 652 6.02 11.54 -27.90
CA GLU A 652 5.62 12.46 -28.96
C GLU A 652 4.77 13.62 -28.44
N TYR A 653 5.16 14.83 -28.83
CA TYR A 653 4.39 16.06 -28.74
C TYR A 653 4.04 16.60 -30.14
N LYS A 654 3.07 17.51 -30.23
CA LYS A 654 2.77 18.23 -31.47
C LYS A 654 3.76 19.38 -31.66
N LEU A 655 4.15 19.68 -32.90
CA LEU A 655 4.90 20.90 -33.22
C LEU A 655 3.97 22.13 -33.25
N PRO A 656 4.31 23.23 -32.55
CA PRO A 656 3.51 24.47 -32.54
C PRO A 656 3.17 25.00 -33.95
N GLY A 657 2.02 25.66 -34.09
CA GLY A 657 1.55 26.23 -35.36
C GLY A 657 1.06 25.22 -36.42
N THR A 658 1.38 23.93 -36.30
CA THR A 658 1.00 22.93 -37.31
C THR A 658 -0.50 22.60 -37.30
N GLY A 659 -1.04 22.21 -38.45
CA GLY A 659 -2.45 21.82 -38.63
C GLY A 659 -3.46 22.97 -38.78
N ALA A 660 -3.01 24.23 -38.87
CA ALA A 660 -3.90 25.39 -39.03
C ALA A 660 -4.52 25.53 -40.44
N THR A 661 -3.97 24.83 -41.44
CA THR A 661 -4.29 24.99 -42.88
C THR A 661 -4.83 23.71 -43.53
N GLY A 662 -5.38 22.79 -42.74
CA GLY A 662 -5.88 21.48 -43.22
C GLY A 662 -4.80 20.43 -43.49
N ALA A 663 -3.52 20.81 -43.54
CA ALA A 663 -2.40 19.89 -43.53
C ALA A 663 -2.37 19.05 -42.23
N PRO A 664 -1.91 17.78 -42.25
CA PRO A 664 -1.79 16.97 -41.04
C PRO A 664 -0.82 17.61 -40.03
N PRO A 665 -1.05 17.48 -38.71
CA PRO A 665 -0.16 18.00 -37.69
C PRO A 665 1.18 17.24 -37.68
N SER A 666 2.29 17.97 -37.55
CA SER A 666 3.62 17.38 -37.42
C SER A 666 3.95 17.13 -35.95
N PHE A 667 4.73 16.08 -35.68
CA PHE A 667 5.09 15.63 -34.34
C PHE A 667 6.60 15.76 -34.08
N THR A 668 6.98 15.77 -32.81
CA THR A 668 8.37 15.75 -32.35
C THR A 668 8.50 14.80 -31.17
N SER A 669 9.45 13.86 -31.27
CA SER A 669 9.73 12.85 -30.25
C SER A 669 10.78 13.35 -29.25
N VAL A 670 10.54 13.10 -27.97
CA VAL A 670 11.43 13.40 -26.86
C VAL A 670 11.74 12.09 -26.13
N THR A 671 12.99 11.65 -26.16
CA THR A 671 13.45 10.49 -25.39
C THR A 671 13.54 10.86 -23.90
N PRO A 672 12.97 10.07 -22.98
CA PRO A 672 13.18 10.24 -21.54
C PRO A 672 14.64 10.08 -21.15
N LYS A 673 15.06 10.80 -20.12
CA LYS A 673 16.40 10.73 -19.52
C LYS A 673 16.55 9.48 -18.65
N ASP A 674 17.76 9.24 -18.14
CA ASP A 674 18.11 8.14 -17.24
C ASP A 674 17.27 8.08 -15.93
N ASP A 675 16.61 9.18 -15.53
CA ASP A 675 15.66 9.22 -14.41
C ASP A 675 14.20 8.87 -14.82
N SER A 676 14.00 8.47 -16.08
CA SER A 676 12.72 8.36 -16.80
C SER A 676 11.84 9.62 -16.69
N SER A 677 12.45 10.81 -16.61
CA SER A 677 11.76 12.09 -16.82
C SER A 677 12.02 12.66 -18.21
N TRP A 678 11.09 13.49 -18.66
CA TRP A 678 11.25 14.34 -19.85
C TRP A 678 10.75 15.74 -19.53
N MET A 679 11.09 16.71 -20.37
CA MET A 679 10.70 18.11 -20.19
C MET A 679 10.37 18.71 -21.55
N MET A 680 9.39 19.60 -21.61
CA MET A 680 9.18 20.43 -22.81
C MET A 680 10.22 21.56 -22.79
N ASP A 681 10.83 21.83 -23.94
CA ASP A 681 11.80 22.90 -24.13
C ASP A 681 11.05 24.24 -24.14
N PHE A 682 11.26 25.02 -23.07
CA PHE A 682 10.89 26.43 -23.00
C PHE A 682 12.14 27.28 -23.18
N SER A 683 12.37 27.79 -24.39
CA SER A 683 13.53 28.62 -24.73
C SER A 683 13.11 29.87 -25.50
N ARG A 684 13.84 30.98 -25.29
CA ARG A 684 13.57 32.30 -25.89
C ARG A 684 12.13 32.83 -25.69
N GLY A 685 11.45 32.40 -24.62
CA GLY A 685 10.10 32.84 -24.25
C GLY A 685 8.94 32.01 -24.84
N GLY A 686 9.22 30.98 -25.64
CA GLY A 686 8.21 30.08 -26.21
C GLY A 686 8.50 28.61 -25.92
N PHE A 687 7.51 27.74 -26.17
CA PHE A 687 7.68 26.29 -26.15
C PHE A 687 8.01 25.76 -27.55
N ARG A 688 8.88 24.74 -27.65
CA ARG A 688 9.10 24.00 -28.91
C ARG A 688 8.12 22.84 -29.12
N GLN A 689 7.39 22.47 -28.07
CA GLN A 689 6.37 21.43 -28.06
C GLN A 689 5.01 22.01 -27.66
N ALA A 690 3.96 21.54 -28.31
CA ALA A 690 2.57 21.77 -27.94
C ALA A 690 1.90 20.44 -27.57
N PHE A 691 0.80 20.52 -26.81
CA PHE A 691 -0.03 19.37 -26.49
C PHE A 691 -0.59 18.72 -27.77
N VAL A 692 -0.65 17.39 -27.78
CA VAL A 692 -1.15 16.63 -28.94
C VAL A 692 -2.64 16.93 -29.21
N SER A 693 -3.43 17.07 -28.15
CA SER A 693 -4.80 17.61 -28.22
C SER A 693 -5.03 18.61 -27.10
N GLY A 694 -5.47 19.81 -27.46
CA GLY A 694 -5.81 20.89 -26.54
C GLY A 694 -7.28 20.85 -26.14
N GLY A 695 -7.54 20.61 -24.86
CA GLY A 695 -8.87 20.76 -24.26
C GLY A 695 -9.36 22.20 -24.31
N ARG A 696 -10.68 22.38 -24.39
CA ARG A 696 -11.34 23.68 -24.47
C ARG A 696 -11.61 24.24 -23.06
N LEU A 697 -11.22 25.48 -22.81
CA LEU A 697 -11.58 26.25 -21.62
C LEU A 697 -12.12 27.62 -22.04
N ALA A 698 -13.39 27.89 -21.73
CA ALA A 698 -14.07 29.17 -21.97
C ALA A 698 -14.44 29.88 -20.66
N SER A 699 -14.72 29.13 -19.58
CA SER A 699 -15.06 29.68 -18.27
C SER A 699 -14.31 29.00 -17.12
N LEU A 700 -13.62 29.82 -16.32
CA LEU A 700 -12.80 29.40 -15.17
C LEU A 700 -13.17 30.24 -13.95
N MET A 701 -13.38 29.58 -12.81
CA MET A 701 -13.53 30.24 -11.50
C MET A 701 -12.49 29.71 -10.52
N VAL A 702 -12.06 30.57 -9.59
CA VAL A 702 -11.06 30.26 -8.56
C VAL A 702 -11.61 30.65 -7.19
N ILE A 703 -11.44 29.78 -6.21
CA ILE A 703 -11.78 30.02 -4.80
C ILE A 703 -10.47 30.06 -4.00
N VAL A 704 -10.27 31.07 -3.16
CA VAL A 704 -9.09 31.23 -2.29
C VAL A 704 -9.50 31.41 -0.83
N GLU A 705 -8.65 31.00 0.11
CA GLU A 705 -8.92 31.15 1.56
C GLU A 705 -8.72 32.60 2.07
N SER A 706 -7.96 33.44 1.38
CA SER A 706 -7.66 34.82 1.82
C SER A 706 -7.52 35.84 0.68
N GLU A 707 -7.85 37.11 0.94
CA GLU A 707 -7.64 38.24 -0.02
C GLU A 707 -6.15 38.39 -0.42
N ARG A 708 -5.22 37.96 0.44
CA ARG A 708 -3.78 37.90 0.10
C ARG A 708 -3.53 36.95 -1.08
N ASP A 709 -4.09 35.76 -1.03
CA ASP A 709 -3.96 34.76 -2.08
C ASP A 709 -4.74 35.15 -3.34
N ARG A 710 -5.78 36.00 -3.23
CA ARG A 710 -6.57 36.48 -4.37
C ARG A 710 -5.71 37.20 -5.41
N ALA A 711 -4.87 38.15 -4.97
CA ALA A 711 -3.98 38.89 -5.87
C ALA A 711 -2.92 37.98 -6.51
N ALA A 712 -2.32 37.07 -5.72
CA ALA A 712 -1.37 36.09 -6.23
C ALA A 712 -2.01 35.12 -7.23
N ALA A 713 -3.28 34.74 -7.01
CA ALA A 713 -4.03 33.87 -7.91
C ALA A 713 -4.30 34.56 -9.25
N VAL A 714 -4.72 35.82 -9.27
CA VAL A 714 -4.95 36.56 -10.53
C VAL A 714 -3.68 36.54 -11.40
N THR A 715 -2.54 36.96 -10.84
CA THR A 715 -1.24 36.97 -11.55
C THR A 715 -0.81 35.57 -12.00
N PHE A 716 -1.01 34.54 -11.16
CA PHE A 716 -0.67 33.17 -11.53
C PHE A 716 -1.54 32.62 -12.67
N PHE A 717 -2.85 32.85 -12.63
CA PHE A 717 -3.77 32.31 -13.64
C PHE A 717 -3.66 33.03 -14.98
N ASP A 718 -3.41 34.34 -15.01
CA ASP A 718 -3.14 35.08 -16.25
C ASP A 718 -1.88 34.54 -16.96
N ASP A 719 -0.77 34.38 -16.21
CA ASP A 719 0.49 33.81 -16.70
C ASP A 719 0.37 32.33 -17.13
N MET A 720 -0.36 31.53 -16.35
CA MET A 720 -0.57 30.10 -16.61
C MET A 720 -1.48 29.86 -17.82
N LEU A 721 -2.52 30.68 -18.01
CA LEU A 721 -3.41 30.60 -19.19
C LEU A 721 -2.69 31.05 -20.46
N SER A 722 -1.88 32.11 -20.39
CA SER A 722 -1.00 32.53 -21.50
C SER A 722 -0.04 31.40 -21.92
N LYS A 723 0.59 30.73 -20.95
CA LYS A 723 1.39 29.51 -21.21
C LYS A 723 0.55 28.34 -21.72
N GLY A 724 -0.69 28.19 -21.25
CA GLY A 724 -1.64 27.18 -21.73
C GLY A 724 -2.00 27.33 -23.20
N ALA A 725 -2.23 28.56 -23.67
CA ALA A 725 -2.43 28.86 -25.09
C ALA A 725 -1.16 28.56 -25.92
N ALA A 726 0.03 28.92 -25.43
CA ALA A 726 1.30 28.58 -26.07
C ALA A 726 1.57 27.06 -26.13
N LEU A 727 1.04 26.30 -25.16
CA LEU A 727 1.02 24.83 -25.16
C LEU A 727 -0.12 24.24 -26.02
N GLY A 728 -0.95 25.06 -26.66
CA GLY A 728 -2.01 24.62 -27.57
C GLY A 728 -3.34 24.24 -26.92
N MET A 729 -3.60 24.61 -25.66
CA MET A 729 -4.96 24.53 -25.09
C MET A 729 -5.89 25.49 -25.84
N ASN A 730 -7.14 25.08 -26.06
CA ASN A 730 -8.10 25.92 -26.77
C ASN A 730 -8.75 26.93 -25.82
N LEU A 731 -8.27 28.17 -25.87
CA LEU A 731 -8.78 29.33 -25.13
C LEU A 731 -9.54 30.33 -26.04
N SER A 732 -10.03 29.94 -27.22
CA SER A 732 -10.61 30.90 -28.20
C SER A 732 -11.91 31.58 -27.74
N GLU A 733 -12.61 30.98 -26.78
CA GLU A 733 -13.79 31.57 -26.09
C GLU A 733 -13.44 32.22 -24.74
N PHE A 734 -12.17 32.18 -24.32
CA PHE A 734 -11.73 32.71 -23.02
C PHE A 734 -11.41 34.22 -23.12
N PRO A 735 -11.74 35.06 -22.12
CA PRO A 735 -11.35 36.47 -22.11
C PRO A 735 -9.82 36.67 -22.23
N PRO A 736 -9.32 37.68 -22.98
CA PRO A 736 -7.88 37.88 -23.20
C PRO A 736 -7.01 38.17 -21.96
N ARG A 737 -7.63 38.37 -20.79
CA ARG A 737 -6.99 38.45 -19.47
C ARG A 737 -7.86 37.78 -18.42
N PHE A 738 -7.23 37.22 -17.40
CA PHE A 738 -7.94 36.58 -16.30
C PHE A 738 -8.55 37.61 -15.33
N SER A 739 -9.84 37.45 -15.01
CA SER A 739 -10.62 38.45 -14.27
C SER A 739 -10.46 38.33 -12.75
N GLN A 740 -10.22 39.45 -12.05
CA GLN A 740 -10.25 39.51 -10.57
C GLN A 740 -11.64 39.20 -9.98
N ARG A 741 -12.73 39.29 -10.77
CA ARG A 741 -14.06 38.81 -10.38
C ARG A 741 -14.19 37.29 -10.43
N ALA A 742 -13.39 36.62 -11.26
CA ALA A 742 -13.36 35.15 -11.32
C ALA A 742 -12.62 34.52 -10.13
N VAL A 743 -12.02 35.32 -9.24
CA VAL A 743 -11.40 34.87 -7.99
C VAL A 743 -12.24 35.31 -6.80
N LEU A 744 -12.92 34.34 -6.18
CA LEU A 744 -13.73 34.50 -4.97
C LEU A 744 -12.90 34.17 -3.73
N VAL A 745 -13.07 34.97 -2.67
CA VAL A 745 -12.53 34.65 -1.34
C VAL A 745 -13.59 33.90 -0.54
N ARG A 746 -13.17 32.86 0.17
CA ARG A 746 -14.06 31.97 0.93
C ARG A 746 -14.69 32.69 2.14
N GLY A 747 -16.01 32.56 2.26
CA GLY A 747 -16.76 33.07 3.40
C GLY A 747 -16.61 32.17 4.62
N HIS A 748 -16.17 32.72 5.76
CA HIS A 748 -15.86 31.99 7.01
C HIS A 748 -17.04 31.23 7.67
N ARG A 749 -18.22 31.19 7.05
CA ARG A 749 -19.42 30.46 7.49
C ARG A 749 -20.18 29.75 6.36
N ARG A 750 -19.66 29.75 5.12
CA ARG A 750 -20.29 29.07 3.98
C ARG A 750 -19.83 27.63 3.91
N SER A 751 -20.75 26.71 3.60
CA SER A 751 -20.37 25.34 3.27
C SER A 751 -19.59 25.31 1.95
N VAL A 752 -18.86 24.21 1.71
CA VAL A 752 -18.17 24.01 0.43
C VAL A 752 -19.14 23.97 -0.76
N ASP A 753 -20.38 23.56 -0.53
CA ASP A 753 -21.44 23.52 -1.54
C ASP A 753 -21.92 24.94 -1.90
N ASP A 754 -22.11 25.80 -0.90
CA ASP A 754 -22.45 27.23 -1.09
C ASP A 754 -21.37 27.99 -1.86
N GLU A 755 -20.09 27.69 -1.61
CA GLU A 755 -18.96 28.28 -2.33
C GLU A 755 -18.96 27.88 -3.82
N ILE A 756 -19.30 26.61 -4.11
CA ILE A 756 -19.43 26.12 -5.50
C ILE A 756 -20.64 26.76 -6.19
N VAL A 757 -21.78 26.90 -5.50
CA VAL A 757 -22.96 27.61 -6.03
C VAL A 757 -22.66 29.10 -6.25
N SER A 758 -21.93 29.76 -5.33
CA SER A 758 -21.46 31.14 -5.49
C SER A 758 -20.53 31.29 -6.70
N ALA A 759 -19.63 30.33 -6.91
CA ALA A 759 -18.75 30.30 -8.09
C ALA A 759 -19.52 30.09 -9.39
N MET A 760 -20.55 29.21 -9.41
CA MET A 760 -21.41 29.03 -10.58
C MET A 760 -22.18 30.30 -10.93
N SER A 761 -22.79 30.95 -9.94
CA SER A 761 -23.59 32.18 -10.15
C SER A 761 -22.73 33.33 -10.68
N GLU A 762 -21.56 33.58 -10.10
CA GLU A 762 -20.66 34.63 -10.61
C GLU A 762 -20.01 34.24 -11.97
N SER A 763 -19.83 32.94 -12.25
CA SER A 763 -19.43 32.49 -13.59
C SER A 763 -20.47 32.87 -14.64
N ARG A 764 -21.77 32.74 -14.36
CA ARG A 764 -22.84 33.16 -15.27
C ARG A 764 -22.83 34.67 -15.51
N ASN A 765 -22.48 35.46 -14.50
CA ASN A 765 -22.34 36.92 -14.61
C ASN A 765 -21.14 37.33 -15.49
N ILE A 766 -20.02 36.59 -15.42
CA ILE A 766 -18.79 36.89 -16.16
C ILE A 766 -18.80 36.31 -17.59
N TYR A 767 -19.30 35.10 -17.77
CA TYR A 767 -19.18 34.30 -18.99
C TYR A 767 -20.53 34.11 -19.71
N SER A 768 -21.32 35.19 -19.81
CA SER A 768 -22.54 35.27 -20.63
C SER A 768 -23.56 34.15 -20.36
N GLY A 769 -23.90 33.93 -19.08
CA GLY A 769 -24.88 32.92 -18.66
C GLY A 769 -24.36 31.48 -18.59
N LYS A 770 -23.11 31.21 -18.99
CA LYS A 770 -22.50 29.87 -18.91
C LYS A 770 -22.15 29.49 -17.45
N ASN A 771 -22.27 28.21 -17.13
CA ASN A 771 -21.60 27.62 -15.96
C ASN A 771 -20.07 27.61 -16.16
N PRO A 772 -19.25 27.45 -15.11
CA PRO A 772 -17.81 27.29 -15.25
C PRO A 772 -17.48 25.91 -15.85
N ASP A 773 -16.66 25.85 -16.91
CA ASP A 773 -16.06 24.59 -17.38
C ASP A 773 -15.19 23.98 -16.25
N MET A 774 -14.51 24.84 -15.46
CA MET A 774 -13.69 24.41 -14.32
C MET A 774 -13.75 25.35 -13.10
N ILE A 775 -13.73 24.77 -11.90
CA ILE A 775 -13.48 25.46 -10.62
C ILE A 775 -12.13 25.01 -10.03
N VAL A 776 -11.27 25.96 -9.65
CA VAL A 776 -10.01 25.69 -8.94
C VAL A 776 -10.08 26.20 -7.51
N TRP A 777 -9.68 25.39 -6.54
CA TRP A 777 -9.55 25.80 -5.15
C TRP A 777 -8.08 25.95 -4.74
N ILE A 778 -7.72 27.12 -4.24
CA ILE A 778 -6.41 27.42 -3.66
C ILE A 778 -6.53 27.30 -2.14
N PHE A 779 -5.84 26.32 -1.57
CA PHE A 779 -5.90 26.01 -0.14
C PHE A 779 -4.56 26.25 0.54
N GLU A 780 -4.58 26.78 1.76
CA GLU A 780 -3.36 27.02 2.55
C GLU A 780 -2.86 25.73 3.21
N GLN A 781 -3.76 24.99 3.89
CA GLN A 781 -3.40 23.81 4.67
C GLN A 781 -3.47 22.52 3.86
N ALA A 782 -2.33 21.82 3.76
CA ALA A 782 -2.33 20.43 3.31
C ALA A 782 -3.27 19.58 4.16
N ASN A 783 -3.90 18.57 3.56
CA ASN A 783 -4.79 17.62 4.24
C ASN A 783 -6.11 18.22 4.80
N SER A 784 -6.54 19.41 4.34
CA SER A 784 -7.82 20.01 4.72
C SER A 784 -9.03 19.09 4.46
N ALA A 785 -9.94 19.05 5.44
CA ALA A 785 -11.19 18.29 5.43
C ALA A 785 -12.06 18.59 4.19
N ASP A 786 -12.13 19.87 3.81
CA ASP A 786 -12.95 20.38 2.70
C ASP A 786 -12.60 19.77 1.33
N TYR A 787 -11.43 19.13 1.18
CA TYR A 787 -10.99 18.56 -0.09
C TYR A 787 -11.98 17.53 -0.64
N HIS A 788 -12.47 16.60 0.20
CA HIS A 788 -13.39 15.56 -0.25
C HIS A 788 -14.81 16.10 -0.53
N PRO A 789 -15.42 16.95 0.33
CA PRO A 789 -16.60 17.74 -0.01
C PRO A 789 -16.48 18.51 -1.32
N PHE A 790 -15.38 19.27 -1.52
CA PHE A 790 -15.13 20.03 -2.75
C PHE A 790 -15.09 19.12 -3.98
N LYS A 791 -14.42 17.97 -3.87
CA LYS A 791 -14.38 16.98 -4.95
C LYS A 791 -15.72 16.30 -5.19
N LEU A 792 -16.55 16.07 -4.18
CA LEU A 792 -17.88 15.51 -4.36
C LEU A 792 -18.81 16.54 -5.02
N ALA A 793 -18.97 17.71 -4.41
CA ALA A 793 -19.91 18.75 -4.82
C ALA A 793 -19.63 19.34 -6.22
N THR A 794 -18.38 19.37 -6.67
CA THR A 794 -18.04 19.71 -8.07
C THR A 794 -18.39 18.56 -9.05
N THR A 795 -18.12 17.31 -8.66
CA THR A 795 -18.45 16.13 -9.49
C THR A 795 -19.96 16.00 -9.68
N ARG A 796 -20.76 16.14 -8.61
CA ARG A 796 -22.23 16.07 -8.66
C ARG A 796 -22.87 17.02 -9.68
N ARG A 797 -22.18 18.11 -10.02
CA ARG A 797 -22.65 19.18 -10.92
C ARG A 797 -22.07 19.11 -12.33
N GLY A 798 -21.25 18.11 -12.64
CA GLY A 798 -20.58 18.01 -13.94
C GLY A 798 -19.56 19.12 -14.21
N ILE A 799 -18.96 19.68 -13.15
CA ILE A 799 -17.97 20.77 -13.25
C ILE A 799 -16.58 20.22 -12.96
N ALA A 800 -15.64 20.38 -13.88
CA ALA A 800 -14.29 19.89 -13.69
C ALA A 800 -13.63 20.64 -12.51
N SER A 801 -12.76 19.98 -11.74
CA SER A 801 -12.14 20.65 -10.59
C SER A 801 -10.68 20.32 -10.34
N GLN A 802 -9.92 21.38 -10.05
CA GLN A 802 -8.52 21.32 -9.62
C GLN A 802 -8.38 21.88 -8.20
N ALA A 803 -7.34 21.47 -7.48
CA ALA A 803 -6.98 22.08 -6.20
C ALA A 803 -5.46 22.30 -6.16
N LEU A 804 -4.99 23.40 -5.59
CA LEU A 804 -3.58 23.80 -5.53
C LEU A 804 -3.25 24.36 -4.15
N GLN A 805 -2.01 24.18 -3.69
CA GLN A 805 -1.53 24.82 -2.46
C GLN A 805 -1.13 26.27 -2.75
N SER A 806 -1.48 27.22 -1.88
CA SER A 806 -1.14 28.66 -2.02
C SER A 806 0.35 28.93 -2.27
N ARG A 807 1.24 28.17 -1.60
CA ARG A 807 2.70 28.24 -1.83
C ARG A 807 3.16 27.94 -3.27
N LEU A 808 2.32 27.36 -4.13
CA LEU A 808 2.63 27.09 -5.54
C LEU A 808 2.37 28.32 -6.43
N ILE A 809 1.27 29.05 -6.18
CA ILE A 809 0.95 30.27 -6.95
C ILE A 809 1.92 31.41 -6.61
N ALA A 810 2.41 31.45 -5.37
CA ALA A 810 3.38 32.44 -4.88
C ALA A 810 4.80 32.37 -5.51
N LYS A 811 5.06 31.46 -6.46
CA LYS A 811 6.38 31.30 -7.11
C LYS A 811 6.37 31.22 -8.65
N THR A 812 5.18 31.29 -9.30
CA THR A 812 5.00 31.50 -10.76
C THR A 812 6.03 30.84 -11.70
N SER A 813 6.45 29.60 -11.43
CA SER A 813 7.48 28.94 -12.25
C SER A 813 6.88 28.23 -13.46
N VAL A 814 7.61 28.25 -14.59
CA VAL A 814 7.18 27.64 -15.86
C VAL A 814 6.80 26.17 -15.68
N GLN A 815 7.57 25.40 -14.90
CA GLN A 815 7.27 23.99 -14.65
C GLN A 815 6.02 23.77 -13.78
N VAL A 816 5.70 24.70 -12.86
CA VAL A 816 4.43 24.64 -12.11
C VAL A 816 3.26 24.95 -13.04
N ALA A 817 3.37 25.99 -13.88
CA ALA A 817 2.36 26.30 -14.89
C ALA A 817 2.11 25.10 -15.81
N VAL A 818 3.16 24.54 -16.45
CA VAL A 818 3.10 23.31 -17.27
C VAL A 818 2.39 22.16 -16.52
N ASN A 819 2.81 21.87 -15.28
CA ASN A 819 2.24 20.78 -14.48
C ASN A 819 0.78 21.01 -14.06
N VAL A 820 0.27 22.25 -14.14
CA VAL A 820 -1.14 22.61 -13.98
C VAL A 820 -1.86 22.49 -15.33
N CYS A 821 -1.33 23.11 -16.41
CA CYS A 821 -1.87 23.02 -17.77
C CYS A 821 -2.13 21.56 -18.18
N MET A 822 -1.21 20.64 -17.93
CA MET A 822 -1.39 19.20 -18.27
C MET A 822 -2.62 18.57 -17.59
N LYS A 823 -2.89 18.91 -16.33
CA LYS A 823 -4.04 18.38 -15.57
C LYS A 823 -5.35 19.06 -15.96
N LEU A 824 -5.29 20.35 -16.30
CA LEU A 824 -6.41 21.08 -16.88
C LEU A 824 -6.78 20.47 -18.24
N ASN A 825 -5.78 20.24 -19.10
CA ASN A 825 -5.93 19.65 -20.41
C ASN A 825 -6.62 18.27 -20.35
N ALA A 826 -6.11 17.36 -19.50
CA ALA A 826 -6.69 16.02 -19.29
C ALA A 826 -8.17 16.03 -18.83
N LYS A 827 -8.56 17.03 -18.03
CA LYS A 827 -9.93 17.19 -17.53
C LYS A 827 -10.90 17.80 -18.53
N LEU A 828 -10.37 18.46 -19.55
CA LEU A 828 -11.14 19.15 -20.61
C LEU A 828 -11.07 18.35 -21.93
N ALA A 829 -10.96 17.02 -21.82
CA ALA A 829 -10.82 16.03 -22.90
C ALA A 829 -9.62 16.20 -23.84
N GLY A 830 -8.66 17.06 -23.49
CA GLY A 830 -7.35 17.13 -24.15
C GLY A 830 -6.39 16.05 -23.64
N TYR A 831 -5.28 15.87 -24.34
CA TYR A 831 -4.17 15.04 -23.88
C TYR A 831 -2.83 15.64 -24.32
N SER A 832 -1.86 15.60 -23.41
CA SER A 832 -0.67 16.43 -23.48
C SER A 832 0.41 15.83 -24.37
N PHE A 833 0.56 14.51 -24.36
CA PHE A 833 1.56 13.79 -25.15
C PHE A 833 1.05 12.39 -25.50
N ARG A 834 1.70 11.74 -26.47
CA ARG A 834 1.55 10.30 -26.75
C ARG A 834 2.89 9.57 -26.71
N LEU A 835 2.86 8.24 -26.74
CA LEU A 835 4.07 7.44 -26.92
C LEU A 835 4.27 7.14 -28.40
N GLU A 836 5.52 7.18 -28.86
CA GLU A 836 5.88 6.94 -30.26
C GLU A 836 5.67 5.47 -30.60
N ARG A 837 4.83 5.17 -31.61
CA ARG A 837 4.38 3.79 -31.91
C ARG A 837 5.56 2.81 -32.08
N GLY A 838 6.63 3.22 -32.77
CA GLY A 838 7.83 2.40 -32.98
C GLY A 838 8.55 2.02 -31.68
N SER A 839 8.45 2.86 -30.65
CA SER A 839 9.08 2.65 -29.34
C SER A 839 8.22 1.85 -28.35
N MET A 840 6.97 1.50 -28.71
CA MET A 840 6.06 0.76 -27.82
C MET A 840 6.29 -0.76 -27.79
N GLY A 841 7.20 -1.28 -28.61
CA GLY A 841 7.43 -2.71 -28.83
C GLY A 841 6.53 -3.29 -29.92
N MET A 842 7.03 -4.32 -30.63
CA MET A 842 6.41 -4.86 -31.85
C MET A 842 4.97 -5.34 -31.61
N TRP A 843 4.77 -6.17 -30.57
CA TRP A 843 3.45 -6.71 -30.23
C TRP A 843 2.43 -5.60 -29.98
N PHE A 844 2.79 -4.59 -29.19
CA PHE A 844 1.89 -3.48 -28.86
C PHE A 844 1.55 -2.65 -30.11
N GLY A 845 2.56 -2.30 -30.91
CA GLY A 845 2.40 -1.50 -32.12
C GLY A 845 1.56 -2.18 -33.22
N ALA A 846 1.52 -3.52 -33.22
CA ALA A 846 0.70 -4.34 -34.11
C ALA A 846 -0.73 -4.53 -33.58
N HIS A 847 -0.91 -4.96 -32.32
CA HIS A 847 -2.22 -5.32 -31.77
C HIS A 847 -3.04 -4.12 -31.27
N MET A 848 -2.38 -3.02 -30.89
CA MET A 848 -2.99 -1.78 -30.38
C MET A 848 -4.13 -2.04 -29.36
N PRO A 849 -3.83 -2.77 -28.26
CA PRO A 849 -4.84 -3.37 -27.39
C PRO A 849 -5.68 -2.35 -26.62
N MET A 850 -6.89 -2.75 -26.23
CA MET A 850 -7.68 -2.02 -25.25
C MET A 850 -7.10 -2.27 -23.85
N LEU A 851 -6.77 -1.19 -23.14
CA LEU A 851 -6.07 -1.21 -21.86
C LEU A 851 -7.04 -0.98 -20.70
N TRP A 852 -7.00 -1.86 -19.70
CA TRP A 852 -7.92 -1.86 -18.56
C TRP A 852 -7.17 -1.75 -17.24
N GLY A 853 -7.73 -0.99 -16.30
CA GLY A 853 -7.18 -0.83 -14.95
C GLY A 853 -8.24 -1.05 -13.88
N CYS A 854 -7.98 -1.93 -12.92
CA CYS A 854 -8.92 -2.36 -11.90
C CYS A 854 -8.32 -2.20 -10.49
N ASP A 855 -8.95 -1.39 -9.64
CA ASP A 855 -8.61 -1.30 -8.21
C ASP A 855 -9.82 -1.64 -7.32
N LEU A 856 -9.53 -2.10 -6.11
CA LEU A 856 -10.51 -2.38 -5.08
C LEU A 856 -9.99 -1.87 -3.73
N SER A 857 -10.64 -0.84 -3.23
CA SER A 857 -10.14 0.00 -2.16
C SER A 857 -10.95 -0.22 -0.87
N HIS A 858 -10.31 -0.81 0.14
CA HIS A 858 -10.91 -1.24 1.41
C HIS A 858 -10.61 -0.30 2.58
N GLU A 859 -11.66 0.09 3.35
CA GLU A 859 -11.51 0.62 4.72
C GLU A 859 -11.99 -0.39 5.78
N PRO A 860 -11.49 -0.31 7.04
CA PRO A 860 -11.99 -1.16 8.14
C PRO A 860 -13.48 -0.95 8.39
N ASP A 861 -14.22 -2.06 8.51
CA ASP A 861 -15.65 -2.16 8.85
C ASP A 861 -16.68 -1.40 7.97
N ARG A 862 -16.25 -0.46 7.11
CA ARG A 862 -17.03 0.21 6.04
C ARG A 862 -17.14 -0.65 4.75
N PRO A 863 -17.94 -0.25 3.74
CA PRO A 863 -17.92 -0.81 2.38
C PRO A 863 -16.54 -0.74 1.68
N SER A 864 -16.47 -1.23 0.46
CA SER A 864 -15.28 -1.21 -0.40
C SER A 864 -15.60 -0.57 -1.74
N VAL A 865 -14.71 0.25 -2.28
CA VAL A 865 -14.91 0.91 -3.59
C VAL A 865 -14.19 0.11 -4.68
N ALA A 866 -14.96 -0.43 -5.63
CA ALA A 866 -14.43 -1.03 -6.86
C ALA A 866 -14.37 0.03 -7.96
N VAL A 867 -13.27 0.07 -8.71
CA VAL A 867 -13.12 0.93 -9.89
C VAL A 867 -12.55 0.15 -11.05
N MET A 868 -13.11 0.37 -12.24
CA MET A 868 -12.58 -0.08 -13.51
C MET A 868 -12.42 1.12 -14.44
N VAL A 869 -11.29 1.21 -15.14
CA VAL A 869 -11.07 2.15 -16.24
C VAL A 869 -10.72 1.38 -17.51
N ALA A 870 -11.08 1.94 -18.68
CA ALA A 870 -10.63 1.41 -19.97
C ALA A 870 -10.24 2.51 -20.96
N SER A 871 -9.28 2.23 -21.84
CA SER A 871 -8.79 3.16 -22.85
C SER A 871 -9.79 3.33 -24.00
N MET A 872 -10.22 4.56 -24.26
CA MET A 872 -11.14 4.93 -25.35
C MET A 872 -10.43 5.55 -26.55
N HIS A 873 -9.16 5.17 -26.76
CA HIS A 873 -8.34 5.62 -27.89
C HIS A 873 -7.21 4.62 -28.14
N SER A 874 -6.93 4.28 -29.40
CA SER A 874 -5.95 3.24 -29.77
C SER A 874 -4.54 3.50 -29.22
N ALA A 875 -4.12 4.77 -29.11
CA ALA A 875 -2.84 5.13 -28.51
C ALA A 875 -2.79 5.00 -26.95
N GLY A 876 -3.83 4.47 -26.29
CA GLY A 876 -3.78 4.07 -24.89
C GLY A 876 -3.66 5.21 -23.86
N ILE A 877 -4.24 6.39 -24.16
CA ILE A 877 -3.97 7.65 -23.42
C ILE A 877 -5.21 8.28 -22.77
N VAL A 878 -6.38 8.20 -23.42
CA VAL A 878 -7.64 8.72 -22.89
C VAL A 878 -8.44 7.56 -22.32
N TYR A 879 -8.94 7.72 -21.10
CA TYR A 879 -9.61 6.66 -20.32
C TYR A 879 -10.98 7.12 -19.84
N GLU A 880 -11.92 6.18 -19.84
CA GLU A 880 -13.25 6.28 -19.27
C GLU A 880 -13.31 5.42 -18.00
N GLU A 881 -14.06 5.83 -16.98
CA GLU A 881 -14.19 5.10 -15.71
C GLU A 881 -15.61 4.61 -15.42
N THR A 882 -15.68 3.56 -14.59
CA THR A 882 -16.90 3.17 -13.88
C THR A 882 -16.54 2.68 -12.47
N ALA A 883 -17.49 2.80 -11.55
CA ALA A 883 -17.28 2.52 -10.14
C ALA A 883 -18.53 1.92 -9.49
N ARG A 884 -18.30 1.18 -8.40
CA ARG A 884 -19.32 0.50 -7.58
C ARG A 884 -18.88 0.48 -6.12
N VAL A 885 -19.82 0.29 -5.20
CA VAL A 885 -19.52 -0.03 -3.79
C VAL A 885 -20.02 -1.43 -3.45
N GLN A 886 -19.17 -2.23 -2.80
CA GLN A 886 -19.51 -3.59 -2.39
C GLN A 886 -19.34 -3.78 -0.88
N GLY A 887 -20.20 -4.62 -0.32
CA GLY A 887 -20.28 -4.88 1.12
C GLY A 887 -19.11 -5.68 1.70
N LEU A 888 -19.30 -6.14 2.93
CA LEU A 888 -18.47 -7.16 3.58
C LEU A 888 -19.20 -8.50 3.45
N VAL A 889 -18.46 -9.58 3.20
CA VAL A 889 -19.00 -10.94 3.21
C VAL A 889 -19.36 -11.30 4.65
N GLU A 890 -20.64 -11.39 4.96
CA GLU A 890 -21.13 -11.83 6.27
C GLU A 890 -20.68 -13.27 6.58
N PRO A 891 -20.47 -13.62 7.86
CA PRO A 891 -20.18 -15.00 8.23
C PRO A 891 -21.41 -15.89 7.96
N PRO A 892 -21.23 -17.16 7.59
CA PRO A 892 -22.36 -18.08 7.39
C PRO A 892 -23.15 -18.26 8.69
N ALA A 893 -24.46 -18.52 8.58
CA ALA A 893 -25.40 -18.53 9.71
C ALA A 893 -25.06 -19.55 10.81
N ASN A 894 -24.29 -20.60 10.50
CA ASN A 894 -23.78 -21.58 11.48
C ASN A 894 -22.56 -21.07 12.29
N ASN A 895 -22.04 -19.88 11.98
CA ASN A 895 -20.93 -19.25 12.69
C ASN A 895 -21.25 -17.77 13.03
N PRO A 896 -22.25 -17.49 13.88
CA PRO A 896 -22.65 -16.12 14.27
C PRO A 896 -21.61 -15.39 15.14
N LEU A 897 -20.52 -16.06 15.55
CA LEU A 897 -19.35 -15.45 16.19
C LEU A 897 -18.24 -15.10 15.18
N GLY A 898 -18.42 -15.45 13.91
CA GLY A 898 -17.56 -15.05 12.81
C GLY A 898 -17.55 -13.53 12.64
N ARG A 899 -16.50 -13.02 12.00
CA ARG A 899 -16.44 -11.62 11.55
C ARG A 899 -16.69 -11.56 10.07
N ALA A 900 -17.46 -10.57 9.64
CA ALA A 900 -17.60 -10.25 8.23
C ALA A 900 -16.22 -9.94 7.62
N ARG A 901 -16.00 -10.35 6.37
CA ARG A 901 -14.70 -10.31 5.69
C ARG A 901 -14.73 -9.39 4.47
N LYS A 902 -13.58 -8.85 4.10
CA LYS A 902 -13.46 -8.18 2.79
C LYS A 902 -13.54 -9.22 1.67
N GLN A 903 -14.09 -8.79 0.54
CA GLN A 903 -14.15 -9.53 -0.71
C GLN A 903 -13.16 -8.88 -1.66
N GLU A 904 -12.24 -9.65 -2.22
CA GLU A 904 -11.18 -9.15 -3.11
C GLU A 904 -11.55 -9.26 -4.61
N VAL A 905 -12.63 -10.02 -4.88
CA VAL A 905 -13.34 -10.13 -6.16
C VAL A 905 -14.31 -8.96 -6.30
N ILE A 906 -14.32 -8.31 -7.46
CA ILE A 906 -15.28 -7.24 -7.80
C ILE A 906 -16.63 -7.91 -8.12
N VAL A 907 -17.71 -7.51 -7.44
CA VAL A 907 -19.03 -8.17 -7.61
C VAL A 907 -19.65 -7.84 -8.96
N ASP A 908 -19.87 -6.55 -9.25
CA ASP A 908 -20.57 -6.09 -10.46
C ASP A 908 -19.63 -6.01 -11.68
N ALA A 909 -18.64 -6.92 -11.70
CA ALA A 909 -17.58 -7.05 -12.67
C ALA A 909 -18.07 -7.01 -14.12
N GLU A 910 -19.11 -7.80 -14.42
CA GLU A 910 -19.72 -7.91 -15.74
C GLU A 910 -20.40 -6.61 -16.18
N GLU A 911 -21.15 -5.95 -15.29
CA GLU A 911 -21.80 -4.67 -15.60
C GLU A 911 -20.78 -3.57 -15.89
N MET A 912 -19.74 -3.48 -15.05
CA MET A 912 -18.67 -2.49 -15.18
C MET A 912 -17.91 -2.67 -16.51
N ALA A 913 -17.61 -3.90 -16.90
CA ALA A 913 -17.01 -4.20 -18.19
C ALA A 913 -17.96 -3.89 -19.36
N THR A 914 -19.22 -4.36 -19.29
CA THR A 914 -20.24 -4.14 -20.33
C THR A 914 -20.49 -2.65 -20.58
N PHE A 915 -20.55 -1.84 -19.52
CA PHE A 915 -20.64 -0.38 -19.61
C PHE A 915 -19.47 0.20 -20.43
N LEU A 916 -18.22 -0.12 -20.08
CA LEU A 916 -17.05 0.43 -20.76
C LEU A 916 -16.95 -0.04 -22.23
N LEU A 917 -17.35 -1.27 -22.54
CA LEU A 917 -17.42 -1.76 -23.92
C LEU A 917 -18.48 -1.02 -24.75
N ARG A 918 -19.68 -0.80 -24.19
CA ARG A 918 -20.72 0.06 -24.82
C ARG A 918 -20.18 1.48 -25.04
N ARG A 919 -19.51 2.09 -24.06
CA ARG A 919 -18.89 3.42 -24.18
C ARG A 919 -17.88 3.49 -25.33
N TYR A 920 -17.08 2.46 -25.55
CA TYR A 920 -16.16 2.39 -26.68
C TYR A 920 -16.92 2.46 -28.02
N ILE A 921 -17.94 1.62 -28.20
CA ILE A 921 -18.75 1.57 -29.43
C ILE A 921 -19.52 2.89 -29.65
N LEU A 922 -20.15 3.44 -28.62
CA LEU A 922 -20.89 4.71 -28.67
C LEU A 922 -20.00 5.90 -29.07
N SER A 923 -18.77 5.94 -28.53
CA SER A 923 -17.84 7.07 -28.72
C SER A 923 -17.06 6.98 -30.03
N LEU A 924 -16.65 5.78 -30.45
CA LEU A 924 -15.76 5.57 -31.60
C LEU A 924 -16.45 4.98 -32.84
N ARG A 925 -17.71 4.52 -32.70
CA ARG A 925 -18.54 3.93 -33.77
C ARG A 925 -17.85 2.75 -34.47
N LYS A 926 -17.16 1.94 -33.68
CA LYS A 926 -16.41 0.73 -34.07
C LYS A 926 -16.41 -0.28 -32.92
N VAL A 927 -16.32 -1.57 -33.24
CA VAL A 927 -16.06 -2.61 -32.24
C VAL A 927 -14.70 -2.39 -31.53
N PRO A 928 -14.54 -2.86 -30.29
CA PRO A 928 -13.23 -2.85 -29.61
C PRO A 928 -12.17 -3.66 -30.37
N PRO A 929 -10.87 -3.46 -30.09
CA PRO A 929 -9.80 -4.34 -30.55
C PRO A 929 -10.04 -5.79 -30.12
N ASN A 930 -9.41 -6.76 -30.79
CA ASN A 930 -9.43 -8.15 -30.32
C ASN A 930 -8.55 -8.36 -29.07
N SER A 931 -7.45 -7.62 -28.90
CA SER A 931 -6.57 -7.80 -27.72
C SER A 931 -6.96 -6.87 -26.56
N HIS A 932 -7.21 -7.44 -25.38
CA HIS A 932 -7.52 -6.73 -24.14
C HIS A 932 -6.45 -7.01 -23.07
N LEU A 933 -5.75 -5.98 -22.59
CA LEU A 933 -4.77 -6.08 -21.49
C LEU A 933 -5.35 -5.52 -20.19
N VAL A 934 -5.40 -6.33 -19.14
CA VAL A 934 -6.11 -6.02 -17.88
C VAL A 934 -5.15 -6.01 -16.70
N PHE A 935 -5.04 -4.86 -16.03
CA PHE A 935 -4.14 -4.66 -14.90
C PHE A 935 -4.94 -4.48 -13.59
N ARG A 936 -4.60 -5.26 -12.55
CA ARG A 936 -5.33 -5.28 -11.26
C ARG A 936 -4.38 -5.08 -10.07
N ASP A 937 -4.48 -3.98 -9.30
CA ASP A 937 -3.65 -3.76 -8.09
C ASP A 937 -4.20 -4.48 -6.85
N GLY A 938 -3.37 -4.64 -5.82
CA GLY A 938 -3.78 -5.01 -4.46
C GLY A 938 -3.93 -6.52 -4.20
N VAL A 939 -4.35 -7.32 -5.19
CA VAL A 939 -4.59 -8.77 -5.06
C VAL A 939 -3.34 -9.50 -4.56
N SER A 940 -3.47 -10.32 -3.52
CA SER A 940 -2.38 -11.13 -2.99
C SER A 940 -2.31 -12.53 -3.59
N GLU A 941 -1.19 -13.23 -3.38
CA GLU A 941 -0.95 -14.60 -3.84
C GLU A 941 -2.07 -15.57 -3.41
N SER A 942 -2.59 -15.42 -2.19
CA SER A 942 -3.69 -16.23 -1.65
C SER A 942 -5.06 -15.93 -2.25
N GLU A 943 -5.20 -14.86 -3.05
CA GLU A 943 -6.43 -14.53 -3.77
C GLU A 943 -6.33 -14.82 -5.28
N PHE A 944 -5.19 -15.27 -5.80
CA PHE A 944 -5.01 -15.49 -7.25
C PHE A 944 -6.01 -16.49 -7.84
N SER A 945 -6.25 -17.64 -7.20
CA SER A 945 -7.24 -18.62 -7.67
C SER A 945 -8.65 -18.03 -7.70
N ALA A 946 -9.10 -17.40 -6.59
CA ALA A 946 -10.40 -16.72 -6.53
C ALA A 946 -10.54 -15.60 -7.58
N VAL A 947 -9.47 -14.85 -7.88
CA VAL A 947 -9.45 -13.81 -8.92
C VAL A 947 -9.37 -14.39 -10.33
N ILE A 948 -8.87 -15.60 -10.54
CA ILE A 948 -8.99 -16.30 -11.83
C ILE A 948 -10.41 -16.87 -12.00
N ASP A 949 -10.85 -17.68 -11.03
CA ASP A 949 -12.11 -18.44 -11.02
C ASP A 949 -13.36 -17.54 -11.02
N GLN A 950 -13.36 -16.47 -10.21
CA GLN A 950 -14.51 -15.59 -10.01
C GLN A 950 -14.29 -14.16 -10.56
N GLY A 951 -13.02 -13.74 -10.70
CA GLY A 951 -12.67 -12.42 -11.23
C GLY A 951 -12.58 -12.42 -12.76
N ALA A 952 -11.44 -12.83 -13.30
CA ALA A 952 -11.12 -12.75 -14.73
C ALA A 952 -12.12 -13.51 -15.62
N LEU A 953 -12.60 -14.67 -15.19
CA LEU A 953 -13.62 -15.45 -15.91
C LEU A 953 -14.97 -14.73 -16.03
N ALA A 954 -15.42 -14.03 -14.98
CA ALA A 954 -16.68 -13.27 -14.99
C ALA A 954 -16.54 -11.87 -15.63
N LEU A 955 -15.44 -11.16 -15.33
CA LEU A 955 -15.16 -9.80 -15.78
C LEU A 955 -15.26 -9.65 -17.31
N LEU A 956 -14.52 -10.50 -18.04
CA LEU A 956 -14.29 -10.28 -19.47
C LEU A 956 -14.30 -11.55 -20.33
N ARG A 957 -14.01 -12.76 -19.81
CA ARG A 957 -13.75 -13.92 -20.70
C ARG A 957 -14.97 -14.53 -21.40
N SER A 958 -16.20 -14.12 -21.06
CA SER A 958 -17.40 -14.45 -21.84
C SER A 958 -18.58 -13.48 -21.65
N PRO A 959 -19.02 -13.16 -20.41
CA PRO A 959 -20.35 -12.56 -20.22
C PRO A 959 -20.50 -11.16 -20.80
N ALA A 960 -19.60 -10.22 -20.43
CA ALA A 960 -19.65 -8.84 -20.91
C ALA A 960 -19.49 -8.71 -22.44
N PHE A 961 -18.64 -9.54 -23.06
CA PHE A 961 -18.51 -9.57 -24.52
C PHE A 961 -19.78 -10.13 -25.20
N ALA A 962 -20.37 -11.19 -24.65
CA ALA A 962 -21.62 -11.75 -25.17
C ALA A 962 -22.83 -10.82 -24.97
N ALA A 963 -22.86 -10.03 -23.88
CA ALA A 963 -23.86 -9.01 -23.64
C ALA A 963 -23.80 -7.91 -24.73
N VAL A 964 -22.60 -7.44 -25.08
CA VAL A 964 -22.39 -6.44 -26.13
C VAL A 964 -22.73 -6.96 -27.53
N LYS A 965 -22.41 -8.22 -27.85
CA LYS A 965 -22.79 -8.83 -29.15
C LYS A 965 -24.32 -8.96 -29.33
N ARG A 966 -25.06 -9.12 -28.24
CA ARG A 966 -26.53 -9.24 -28.21
C ARG A 966 -27.25 -7.90 -28.10
N ASP A 967 -26.52 -6.79 -28.01
CA ASP A 967 -27.07 -5.47 -27.78
C ASP A 967 -27.57 -4.85 -29.09
N LEU A 968 -28.88 -4.61 -29.17
CA LEU A 968 -29.54 -4.07 -30.36
C LEU A 968 -29.15 -2.61 -30.67
N GLU A 969 -28.75 -1.82 -29.67
CA GLU A 969 -28.23 -0.47 -29.92
C GLU A 969 -26.82 -0.56 -30.51
N MET A 970 -25.96 -1.42 -29.95
CA MET A 970 -24.59 -1.60 -30.48
C MET A 970 -24.63 -2.18 -31.90
N GLU A 971 -25.50 -3.15 -32.16
CA GLU A 971 -25.79 -3.70 -33.49
C GLU A 971 -26.25 -2.60 -34.47
N GLY A 972 -27.16 -1.71 -34.05
CA GLY A 972 -27.58 -0.56 -34.85
C GLY A 972 -26.47 0.47 -35.12
N ILE A 973 -25.31 0.36 -34.46
CA ILE A 973 -24.17 1.27 -34.60
C ILE A 973 -23.02 0.67 -35.44
N VAL A 974 -22.74 -0.63 -35.32
CA VAL A 974 -21.61 -1.30 -36.03
C VAL A 974 -22.02 -2.43 -36.96
N GLY A 975 -23.28 -2.88 -36.94
CA GLY A 975 -23.79 -4.04 -37.67
C GLY A 975 -23.57 -5.37 -36.95
N ARG A 976 -24.45 -6.35 -37.21
CA ARG A 976 -24.35 -7.72 -36.66
C ARG A 976 -23.04 -8.40 -37.05
N GLU A 977 -22.68 -8.34 -38.34
CA GLU A 977 -21.47 -8.96 -38.91
C GLU A 977 -20.21 -8.58 -38.13
N ALA A 978 -19.98 -7.28 -37.90
CA ALA A 978 -18.83 -6.79 -37.13
C ALA A 978 -18.85 -7.24 -35.65
N LEU A 979 -20.03 -7.40 -35.04
CA LEU A 979 -20.15 -7.93 -33.69
C LEU A 979 -19.90 -9.44 -33.65
N ASP A 980 -20.34 -10.20 -34.64
CA ASP A 980 -20.15 -11.65 -34.72
C ASP A 980 -18.68 -12.01 -34.98
N ASP A 981 -18.01 -11.31 -35.91
CA ASP A 981 -16.59 -11.47 -36.23
C ASP A 981 -15.64 -11.05 -35.08
N TRP A 982 -16.05 -10.10 -34.23
CA TRP A 982 -15.21 -9.63 -33.13
C TRP A 982 -14.92 -10.77 -32.14
N SER A 983 -13.64 -11.15 -32.03
CA SER A 983 -13.18 -12.33 -31.28
C SER A 983 -12.16 -11.91 -30.22
N PRO A 984 -12.59 -11.22 -29.15
CA PRO A 984 -11.69 -10.69 -28.15
C PRO A 984 -10.91 -11.78 -27.39
N LYS A 985 -9.75 -11.39 -26.86
CA LYS A 985 -8.75 -12.21 -26.15
C LYS A 985 -8.18 -11.42 -24.98
N VAL A 986 -8.27 -11.96 -23.78
CA VAL A 986 -7.88 -11.29 -22.53
C VAL A 986 -6.51 -11.75 -22.03
N THR A 987 -5.65 -10.81 -21.67
CA THR A 987 -4.47 -11.06 -20.84
C THR A 987 -4.64 -10.33 -19.51
N PHE A 988 -4.67 -11.06 -18.41
CA PHE A 988 -4.93 -10.53 -17.07
C PHE A 988 -3.68 -10.57 -16.21
N ILE A 989 -3.25 -9.41 -15.73
CA ILE A 989 -1.98 -9.19 -15.03
C ILE A 989 -2.27 -8.57 -13.66
N ALA A 990 -2.00 -9.33 -12.60
CA ALA A 990 -1.98 -8.79 -11.25
C ALA A 990 -0.74 -7.91 -11.07
N THR A 991 -0.94 -6.66 -10.66
CA THR A 991 0.14 -5.70 -10.36
C THR A 991 0.26 -5.53 -8.86
N LEU A 992 1.24 -6.15 -8.21
CA LEU A 992 1.40 -6.05 -6.76
C LEU A 992 2.43 -4.98 -6.45
N LYS A 993 1.99 -3.75 -6.14
CA LYS A 993 2.86 -2.75 -5.49
C LYS A 993 3.11 -3.09 -4.01
N ARG A 994 2.28 -3.96 -3.41
CA ARG A 994 2.19 -4.32 -1.98
C ARG A 994 3.42 -5.00 -1.31
N HIS A 995 4.39 -5.53 -2.04
CA HIS A 995 5.36 -6.54 -1.53
C HIS A 995 6.56 -6.02 -0.69
N HIS A 996 7.26 -6.97 -0.05
CA HIS A 996 8.46 -6.75 0.77
C HIS A 996 9.81 -6.98 0.06
N VAL A 997 9.90 -7.71 -1.06
CA VAL A 997 11.16 -7.79 -1.85
C VAL A 997 11.69 -6.38 -2.20
N ARG A 998 13.01 -6.17 -2.09
CA ARG A 998 13.77 -4.99 -2.51
C ARG A 998 15.08 -5.45 -3.12
N CYS A 999 15.51 -4.74 -4.16
CA CYS A 999 16.78 -4.97 -4.82
C CYS A 999 17.52 -3.63 -4.95
N PHE A 1000 18.84 -3.73 -5.07
CA PHE A 1000 19.79 -2.65 -4.90
C PHE A 1000 20.87 -2.78 -5.97
N VAL A 1001 21.34 -1.66 -6.53
CA VAL A 1001 22.53 -1.67 -7.39
C VAL A 1001 23.78 -1.51 -6.50
N PRO A 1002 24.79 -2.39 -6.60
CA PRO A 1002 26.04 -2.23 -5.84
C PRO A 1002 26.78 -0.95 -6.22
N SER A 1003 27.30 -0.22 -5.23
CA SER A 1003 28.08 1.00 -5.46
C SER A 1003 29.58 0.71 -5.50
N ALA A 1004 30.28 1.23 -6.51
CA ALA A 1004 31.73 1.15 -6.62
C ALA A 1004 32.47 1.88 -5.47
N ALA A 1005 31.84 2.87 -4.84
CA ALA A 1005 32.34 3.55 -3.63
C ALA A 1005 31.97 2.82 -2.32
N GLY A 1006 31.46 1.59 -2.40
CA GLY A 1006 30.87 0.86 -1.29
C GLY A 1006 29.40 1.21 -1.07
N GLY A 1007 28.65 0.27 -0.48
CA GLY A 1007 27.22 0.40 -0.23
C GLY A 1007 26.34 0.15 -1.46
N ALA A 1008 25.17 0.78 -1.49
CA ALA A 1008 24.10 0.50 -2.45
C ALA A 1008 23.39 1.77 -2.94
N THR A 1009 22.95 1.75 -4.20
CA THR A 1009 22.12 2.79 -4.82
C THR A 1009 20.75 2.25 -5.24
N ASN A 1010 19.88 3.12 -5.76
CA ASN A 1010 18.54 2.76 -6.22
C ASN A 1010 18.61 1.97 -7.55
N LEU A 1011 17.61 1.14 -7.80
CA LEU A 1011 17.41 0.54 -9.12
C LEU A 1011 17.31 1.62 -10.20
N VAL A 1012 18.02 1.42 -11.31
CA VAL A 1012 17.92 2.27 -12.50
C VAL A 1012 16.50 2.14 -13.07
N PRO A 1013 15.84 3.24 -13.47
CA PRO A 1013 14.56 3.16 -14.18
C PRO A 1013 14.66 2.25 -15.41
N GLY A 1014 13.66 1.38 -15.60
CA GLY A 1014 13.72 0.33 -16.61
C GLY A 1014 14.24 -1.02 -16.10
N THR A 1015 14.77 -1.10 -14.87
CA THR A 1015 15.21 -2.40 -14.30
C THR A 1015 14.04 -3.38 -14.19
N VAL A 1016 14.18 -4.53 -14.83
CA VAL A 1016 13.35 -5.73 -14.72
C VAL A 1016 14.16 -6.83 -14.04
N ILE A 1017 13.51 -7.60 -13.16
CA ILE A 1017 14.07 -8.74 -12.44
C ILE A 1017 13.06 -9.88 -12.56
N ASP A 1018 13.34 -10.83 -13.44
CA ASP A 1018 12.47 -11.98 -13.72
C ASP A 1018 13.11 -13.33 -13.34
N ARG A 1019 14.18 -13.31 -12.55
CA ARG A 1019 14.97 -14.48 -12.10
C ARG A 1019 15.22 -14.44 -10.59
N ASP A 1020 15.71 -15.55 -10.04
CA ASP A 1020 16.29 -15.77 -8.69
C ASP A 1020 15.42 -15.48 -7.43
N VAL A 1021 14.57 -14.45 -7.46
CA VAL A 1021 13.68 -13.99 -6.37
C VAL A 1021 12.20 -13.89 -6.78
N VAL A 1022 11.88 -14.40 -7.96
CA VAL A 1022 10.53 -14.56 -8.53
C VAL A 1022 9.88 -15.88 -8.08
N ASP A 1023 8.68 -16.17 -8.59
CA ASP A 1023 8.04 -17.47 -8.39
C ASP A 1023 8.74 -18.59 -9.21
N PRO A 1024 8.86 -19.83 -8.67
CA PRO A 1024 9.40 -20.98 -9.40
C PRO A 1024 8.63 -21.34 -10.68
N LYS A 1025 7.30 -21.15 -10.70
CA LYS A 1025 6.43 -21.64 -11.78
C LYS A 1025 5.60 -20.55 -12.46
N ALA A 1026 5.08 -19.57 -11.73
CA ALA A 1026 4.25 -18.52 -12.29
C ALA A 1026 5.04 -17.60 -13.23
N SER A 1027 4.38 -17.07 -14.26
CA SER A 1027 4.92 -16.03 -15.14
C SER A 1027 4.85 -14.68 -14.42
N ASP A 1028 5.84 -14.41 -13.57
CA ASP A 1028 5.97 -13.18 -12.79
C ASP A 1028 7.36 -12.53 -12.86
N TRP A 1029 7.41 -11.22 -12.61
CA TRP A 1029 8.63 -10.42 -12.56
C TRP A 1029 8.46 -9.17 -11.70
N TYR A 1030 9.57 -8.55 -11.29
CA TYR A 1030 9.60 -7.21 -10.69
C TYR A 1030 10.06 -6.19 -11.74
N GLY A 1031 9.32 -5.08 -11.89
CA GLY A 1031 9.67 -3.98 -12.81
C GLY A 1031 9.73 -2.63 -12.10
N ALA A 1032 10.86 -1.93 -12.24
CA ALA A 1032 11.12 -0.61 -11.67
C ALA A 1032 11.16 0.47 -12.78
N ALA A 1033 10.00 0.82 -13.33
CA ALA A 1033 9.91 1.77 -14.45
C ALA A 1033 10.14 3.25 -14.07
N HIS A 1034 10.48 3.59 -12.83
CA HIS A 1034 10.53 4.97 -12.33
C HIS A 1034 11.69 5.19 -11.34
N GLN A 1035 12.23 6.40 -11.29
CA GLN A 1035 13.16 6.80 -10.23
C GLN A 1035 12.41 7.08 -8.92
N ALA A 1036 12.93 6.56 -7.81
CA ALA A 1036 12.45 6.93 -6.48
C ALA A 1036 13.04 8.28 -6.03
N LEU A 1037 12.22 9.33 -6.02
CA LEU A 1037 12.62 10.67 -5.57
C LEU A 1037 12.97 10.75 -4.08
N ILE A 1038 12.47 9.80 -3.27
CA ILE A 1038 12.62 9.77 -1.81
C ILE A 1038 12.80 8.31 -1.38
N GLY A 1039 13.89 8.04 -0.66
CA GLY A 1039 14.19 6.73 -0.09
C GLY A 1039 14.57 5.65 -1.12
N THR A 1040 14.18 4.40 -0.83
CA THR A 1040 14.53 3.22 -1.64
C THR A 1040 13.43 2.84 -2.63
N THR A 1041 13.80 2.61 -3.90
CA THR A 1041 12.92 2.16 -4.98
C THR A 1041 12.12 0.93 -4.60
N ARG A 1042 10.83 0.97 -4.96
CA ARG A 1042 9.92 -0.17 -4.92
C ARG A 1042 9.53 -0.49 -6.35
N ALA A 1043 10.16 -1.52 -6.92
CA ALA A 1043 9.64 -2.16 -8.12
C ALA A 1043 8.18 -2.59 -7.88
N THR A 1044 7.40 -2.73 -8.95
CA THR A 1044 6.09 -3.39 -8.90
C THR A 1044 6.29 -4.84 -9.33
N ARG A 1045 5.69 -5.80 -8.62
CA ARG A 1045 5.59 -7.18 -9.14
C ARG A 1045 4.45 -7.26 -10.13
N TYR A 1046 4.65 -7.93 -11.24
CA TYR A 1046 3.62 -8.29 -12.21
C TYR A 1046 3.52 -9.81 -12.22
N ALA A 1047 2.30 -10.36 -12.25
CA ALA A 1047 2.06 -11.79 -12.39
C ALA A 1047 0.92 -12.02 -13.37
N VAL A 1048 1.15 -12.83 -14.41
CA VAL A 1048 0.13 -13.15 -15.42
C VAL A 1048 -0.80 -14.22 -14.87
N LEU A 1049 -2.06 -13.85 -14.61
CA LEU A 1049 -3.10 -14.77 -14.13
C LEU A 1049 -3.81 -15.47 -15.28
N VAL A 1050 -3.95 -14.80 -16.43
CA VAL A 1050 -4.56 -15.33 -17.66
C VAL A 1050 -3.82 -14.79 -18.87
N ASP A 1051 -3.61 -15.61 -19.90
CA ASP A 1051 -3.22 -15.15 -21.23
C ASP A 1051 -3.91 -15.97 -22.34
N GLU A 1052 -4.69 -15.26 -23.17
CA GLU A 1052 -5.46 -15.81 -24.29
C GLU A 1052 -4.96 -15.38 -25.67
N GLN A 1053 -3.94 -14.52 -25.78
CA GLN A 1053 -3.44 -14.10 -27.09
C GLN A 1053 -2.93 -15.32 -27.87
N GLN A 1054 -3.07 -15.28 -29.20
CA GLN A 1054 -2.62 -16.35 -30.11
C GLN A 1054 -1.81 -15.71 -31.27
N PRO A 1055 -0.47 -15.88 -31.31
CA PRO A 1055 0.37 -16.50 -30.28
C PRO A 1055 0.31 -15.77 -28.93
N ARG A 1056 0.68 -16.47 -27.85
CA ARG A 1056 0.83 -15.85 -26.52
C ARG A 1056 1.92 -14.79 -26.53
N MET A 1057 1.82 -13.84 -25.60
CA MET A 1057 2.86 -12.82 -25.45
C MET A 1057 4.14 -13.43 -24.85
N THR A 1058 5.28 -13.10 -25.44
CA THR A 1058 6.61 -13.44 -24.88
C THR A 1058 6.87 -12.71 -23.57
N ALA A 1059 7.83 -13.21 -22.79
CA ALA A 1059 8.26 -12.56 -21.55
C ALA A 1059 8.74 -11.13 -21.80
N ASP A 1060 9.51 -10.88 -22.87
CA ASP A 1060 9.98 -9.54 -23.21
C ASP A 1060 8.85 -8.62 -23.70
N GLU A 1061 7.86 -9.10 -24.47
CA GLU A 1061 6.71 -8.28 -24.89
C GLU A 1061 5.83 -7.87 -23.70
N LEU A 1062 5.61 -8.77 -22.74
CA LEU A 1062 4.90 -8.48 -21.49
C LEU A 1062 5.66 -7.45 -20.64
N GLN A 1063 6.96 -7.65 -20.45
CA GLN A 1063 7.81 -6.79 -19.64
C GLN A 1063 7.96 -5.39 -20.26
N ALA A 1064 8.20 -5.32 -21.58
CA ALA A 1064 8.26 -4.07 -22.33
C ALA A 1064 6.92 -3.33 -22.31
N THR A 1065 5.80 -4.02 -22.54
CA THR A 1065 4.46 -3.40 -22.48
C THR A 1065 4.20 -2.78 -21.10
N CYS A 1066 4.47 -3.50 -20.01
CA CYS A 1066 4.33 -2.97 -18.66
C CYS A 1066 5.26 -1.78 -18.37
N HIS A 1067 6.48 -1.76 -18.92
CA HIS A 1067 7.41 -0.64 -18.79
C HIS A 1067 6.97 0.59 -19.59
N VAL A 1068 6.57 0.41 -20.85
CA VAL A 1068 6.08 1.46 -21.75
C VAL A 1068 4.82 2.12 -21.19
N LEU A 1069 3.86 1.34 -20.69
CA LEU A 1069 2.63 1.88 -20.11
C LEU A 1069 2.81 2.65 -18.79
N CYS A 1070 3.98 2.55 -18.14
CA CYS A 1070 4.34 3.45 -17.05
C CYS A 1070 4.68 4.88 -17.52
N HIS A 1071 4.84 5.11 -18.84
CA HIS A 1071 5.16 6.42 -19.40
C HIS A 1071 3.95 7.19 -19.94
N SER A 1072 2.78 6.55 -20.18
CA SER A 1072 1.60 7.19 -20.80
C SER A 1072 0.77 8.10 -19.87
N PHE A 1073 1.19 8.26 -18.61
CA PHE A 1073 0.44 8.90 -17.53
C PHE A 1073 0.38 10.44 -17.65
N GLN A 1074 -0.76 10.98 -18.08
CA GLN A 1074 -0.92 12.37 -18.55
C GLN A 1074 -0.76 13.49 -17.50
N ARG A 1075 -0.44 13.16 -16.24
CA ARG A 1075 -0.44 14.11 -15.11
C ARG A 1075 0.94 14.71 -14.79
N CYS A 1076 2.01 14.15 -15.35
CA CYS A 1076 3.40 14.63 -15.22
C CYS A 1076 4.29 14.11 -16.36
N ASN A 1077 5.40 14.80 -16.63
CA ASN A 1077 6.42 14.38 -17.61
C ASN A 1077 7.47 13.43 -17.00
N ARG A 1078 7.02 12.32 -16.42
CA ARG A 1078 7.91 11.23 -15.96
C ARG A 1078 7.17 9.91 -15.82
N ALA A 1079 7.91 8.82 -15.91
CA ALA A 1079 7.38 7.49 -15.67
C ALA A 1079 6.89 7.32 -14.21
N VAL A 1080 5.88 6.48 -14.07
CA VAL A 1080 5.23 6.15 -12.79
C VAL A 1080 5.50 4.70 -12.37
N SER A 1081 5.14 4.34 -11.13
CA SER A 1081 5.42 3.02 -10.55
C SER A 1081 4.53 1.88 -11.07
N LEU A 1082 3.48 2.21 -11.80
CA LEU A 1082 2.39 1.34 -12.24
C LEU A 1082 1.98 1.76 -13.66
N PRO A 1083 1.52 0.83 -14.52
CA PRO A 1083 0.90 1.19 -15.80
C PRO A 1083 -0.20 2.23 -15.59
N ALA A 1084 -0.25 3.25 -16.46
CA ALA A 1084 -1.23 4.33 -16.38
C ALA A 1084 -2.68 3.87 -16.08
N PRO A 1085 -3.26 2.84 -16.75
CA PRO A 1085 -4.63 2.37 -16.45
C PRO A 1085 -4.85 2.02 -14.97
N VAL A 1086 -4.03 1.15 -14.39
CA VAL A 1086 -4.25 0.72 -12.98
C VAL A 1086 -3.91 1.82 -11.98
N PHE A 1087 -2.99 2.73 -12.32
CA PHE A 1087 -2.74 3.90 -11.48
C PHE A 1087 -3.91 4.91 -11.53
N TYR A 1088 -4.60 5.04 -12.66
CA TYR A 1088 -5.85 5.81 -12.73
C TYR A 1088 -6.94 5.17 -11.85
N ALA A 1089 -7.06 3.84 -11.81
CA ALA A 1089 -8.00 3.16 -10.92
C ALA A 1089 -7.72 3.44 -9.43
N ASP A 1090 -6.47 3.29 -8.94
CA ASP A 1090 -6.07 3.65 -7.55
C ASP A 1090 -6.37 5.12 -7.21
N LEU A 1091 -6.15 6.03 -8.16
CA LEU A 1091 -6.46 7.46 -7.99
C LEU A 1091 -7.95 7.76 -7.85
N ILE A 1092 -8.79 7.11 -8.68
CA ILE A 1092 -10.25 7.29 -8.66
C ILE A 1092 -10.83 6.60 -7.42
N ALA A 1093 -10.44 5.36 -7.13
CA ALA A 1093 -10.86 4.63 -5.94
C ALA A 1093 -10.43 5.36 -4.65
N GLY A 1094 -9.23 5.95 -4.65
CA GLY A 1094 -8.72 6.79 -3.58
C GLY A 1094 -9.49 8.10 -3.39
N ARG A 1095 -9.99 8.72 -4.46
CA ARG A 1095 -10.85 9.90 -4.44
C ARG A 1095 -12.25 9.57 -3.93
N MET A 1096 -12.87 8.53 -4.49
CA MET A 1096 -14.23 8.08 -4.18
C MET A 1096 -14.36 7.54 -2.76
N ARG A 1097 -13.39 6.75 -2.27
CA ARG A 1097 -13.34 6.29 -0.87
C ARG A 1097 -13.46 7.45 0.12
N GLY A 1098 -12.73 8.55 -0.11
CA GLY A 1098 -12.80 9.73 0.74
C GLY A 1098 -14.14 10.48 0.69
N TRP A 1099 -15.04 10.17 -0.25
CA TRP A 1099 -16.43 10.63 -0.21
C TRP A 1099 -17.31 9.81 0.75
N LEU A 1100 -16.90 8.58 1.09
CA LEU A 1100 -17.66 7.63 1.91
C LEU A 1100 -17.28 7.67 3.40
N SER A 1101 -16.39 8.60 3.78
CA SER A 1101 -15.78 8.69 5.11
C SER A 1101 -15.85 10.11 5.69
N MET A 1102 -16.78 10.95 5.20
CA MET A 1102 -16.92 12.35 5.65
C MET A 1102 -17.51 12.49 7.06
N ASP A 1103 -18.36 11.56 7.48
CA ASP A 1103 -19.20 11.71 8.68
C ASP A 1103 -18.46 11.57 10.03
N ASP A 1104 -17.17 11.20 10.01
CA ASP A 1104 -16.38 10.93 11.22
C ASP A 1104 -15.77 12.19 11.89
N GLU A 1105 -15.72 13.35 11.22
CA GLU A 1105 -15.05 14.55 11.75
C GLU A 1105 -15.96 15.45 12.62
N ASP A 1106 -17.25 15.63 12.26
CA ASP A 1106 -18.25 16.38 13.06
C ASP A 1106 -18.96 15.49 14.12
N GLY A 1107 -18.18 14.64 14.78
CA GLY A 1107 -18.65 13.43 15.49
C GLY A 1107 -18.79 13.52 17.02
N ALA A 1108 -19.21 14.64 17.61
CA ALA A 1108 -19.47 14.74 19.06
C ALA A 1108 -20.80 14.06 19.51
N GLY A 1109 -21.21 12.98 18.83
CA GLY A 1109 -22.50 12.32 19.03
C GLY A 1109 -22.48 10.80 18.78
N SER A 1110 -23.32 10.08 19.51
CA SER A 1110 -23.77 8.70 19.28
C SER A 1110 -22.77 7.56 19.00
N SER A 1111 -21.48 7.66 19.36
CA SER A 1111 -20.64 6.46 19.56
C SER A 1111 -21.01 5.75 20.89
N SER A 1112 -22.26 5.28 21.00
CA SER A 1112 -22.88 4.82 22.23
C SER A 1112 -22.50 3.38 22.57
N GLY A 1113 -21.89 3.16 23.75
CA GLY A 1113 -21.73 1.84 24.38
C GLY A 1113 -20.89 0.77 23.66
N ALA A 1114 -20.44 1.02 22.42
CA ALA A 1114 -19.74 0.05 21.61
C ALA A 1114 -18.35 -0.27 22.17
N THR A 1115 -18.28 -1.41 22.87
CA THR A 1115 -17.05 -2.23 22.89
C THR A 1115 -16.64 -2.58 21.45
N VAL A 1116 -15.41 -3.07 21.24
CA VAL A 1116 -14.99 -3.68 19.95
C VAL A 1116 -15.68 -5.05 19.75
N ARG A 1117 -17.00 -5.01 19.67
CA ARG A 1117 -17.85 -5.87 18.84
C ARG A 1117 -17.67 -5.41 17.39
N SER A 1118 -17.95 -6.27 16.43
CA SER A 1118 -18.17 -5.82 15.05
C SER A 1118 -19.35 -4.87 14.99
N SER A 1119 -19.44 -4.06 13.92
CA SER A 1119 -20.71 -3.49 13.48
C SER A 1119 -21.80 -4.57 13.40
N SER A 1120 -23.08 -4.21 13.52
CA SER A 1120 -24.15 -5.18 13.23
C SER A 1120 -24.25 -5.38 11.70
N ALA A 1121 -24.80 -6.49 11.24
CA ALA A 1121 -25.07 -6.69 9.81
C ALA A 1121 -26.02 -5.60 9.26
N ALA A 1122 -27.03 -5.21 10.06
CA ALA A 1122 -27.92 -4.10 9.73
C ALA A 1122 -27.18 -2.75 9.62
N THR A 1123 -26.18 -2.50 10.48
CA THR A 1123 -25.31 -1.32 10.37
C THR A 1123 -24.55 -1.34 9.05
N ARG A 1124 -23.86 -2.45 8.73
CA ARG A 1124 -23.11 -2.58 7.47
C ARG A 1124 -23.99 -2.45 6.22
N GLN A 1125 -25.22 -2.92 6.28
CA GLN A 1125 -26.18 -2.76 5.18
C GLN A 1125 -26.61 -1.29 5.03
N SER A 1126 -26.77 -0.56 6.14
CA SER A 1126 -27.01 0.89 6.12
C SER A 1126 -25.80 1.67 5.60
N ASP A 1127 -24.59 1.28 6.03
CA ASP A 1127 -23.33 1.88 5.57
C ASP A 1127 -23.14 1.69 4.05
N LEU A 1128 -23.51 0.50 3.53
CA LEU A 1128 -23.50 0.19 2.10
C LEU A 1128 -24.55 0.99 1.32
N ALA A 1129 -25.77 1.08 1.81
CA ALA A 1129 -26.84 1.85 1.16
C ALA A 1129 -26.52 3.36 1.12
N GLY A 1130 -25.97 3.91 2.22
CA GLY A 1130 -25.50 5.30 2.25
C GLY A 1130 -24.33 5.54 1.28
N ALA A 1131 -23.38 4.61 1.22
CA ALA A 1131 -22.26 4.68 0.27
C ALA A 1131 -22.70 4.62 -1.20
N GLN A 1132 -23.70 3.78 -1.51
CA GLN A 1132 -24.28 3.68 -2.85
C GLN A 1132 -24.97 5.00 -3.23
N ALA A 1133 -25.85 5.53 -2.37
CA ALA A 1133 -26.53 6.81 -2.61
C ALA A 1133 -25.57 8.00 -2.77
N ILE A 1134 -24.41 8.00 -2.10
CA ILE A 1134 -23.37 9.02 -2.31
C ILE A 1134 -22.79 8.94 -3.74
N LEU A 1135 -22.55 7.73 -4.25
CA LEU A 1135 -22.00 7.45 -5.57
C LEU A 1135 -23.02 7.67 -6.71
N ASP A 1136 -24.27 7.23 -6.53
CA ASP A 1136 -25.39 7.44 -7.46
C ASP A 1136 -25.65 8.94 -7.63
N GLY A 1137 -25.61 9.69 -6.53
CA GLY A 1137 -25.68 11.15 -6.54
C GLY A 1137 -24.53 11.86 -7.28
N THR A 1138 -23.58 11.14 -7.89
CA THR A 1138 -22.58 11.68 -8.82
C THR A 1138 -22.84 11.35 -10.29
N GLU A 1139 -23.79 10.45 -10.60
CA GLU A 1139 -23.99 9.86 -11.92
C GLU A 1139 -24.25 10.91 -13.01
N THR A 1140 -25.31 11.71 -12.87
CA THR A 1140 -25.64 12.80 -13.81
C THR A 1140 -24.47 13.76 -14.05
N GLY A 1141 -23.62 13.96 -13.03
CA GLY A 1141 -22.41 14.77 -13.13
C GLY A 1141 -21.28 14.07 -13.90
N ARG A 1142 -21.10 12.76 -13.73
CA ARG A 1142 -20.20 11.92 -14.57
C ARG A 1142 -20.68 11.90 -16.01
N ASP A 1143 -21.98 11.73 -16.24
CA ASP A 1143 -22.60 11.70 -17.58
C ASP A 1143 -22.53 13.06 -18.30
N THR A 1144 -22.50 14.15 -17.54
CA THR A 1144 -22.21 15.49 -18.07
C THR A 1144 -20.78 15.61 -18.64
N PHE A 1145 -19.79 14.95 -18.03
CA PHE A 1145 -18.43 14.85 -18.59
C PHE A 1145 -18.35 13.89 -19.79
N ARG A 1146 -19.17 12.83 -19.80
CA ARG A 1146 -19.27 11.84 -20.89
C ARG A 1146 -19.97 12.38 -22.15
N GLY A 1147 -20.92 13.31 -21.98
CA GLY A 1147 -21.52 14.07 -23.08
C GLY A 1147 -22.83 13.53 -23.66
N ASP A 1148 -23.59 12.76 -22.85
CA ASP A 1148 -24.54 11.74 -23.31
C ASP A 1148 -25.86 12.22 -23.95
N PHE A 1149 -25.96 13.51 -24.28
CA PHE A 1149 -27.02 14.07 -25.11
C PHE A 1149 -26.53 14.27 -26.55
N ALA A 1150 -26.62 13.20 -27.36
CA ALA A 1150 -26.45 13.17 -28.82
C ALA A 1150 -25.14 13.75 -29.41
N SER A 1151 -24.18 14.15 -28.58
CA SER A 1151 -23.00 14.93 -29.00
C SER A 1151 -21.73 14.08 -29.10
N ARG A 1152 -20.92 14.28 -30.16
CA ARG A 1152 -19.61 13.62 -30.35
C ARG A 1152 -18.52 14.18 -29.41
N LYS A 1153 -18.75 14.19 -28.10
CA LYS A 1153 -17.72 14.61 -27.13
C LYS A 1153 -16.69 13.49 -26.94
N PRO A 1154 -15.39 13.77 -27.03
CA PRO A 1154 -14.37 12.81 -26.61
C PRO A 1154 -14.40 12.63 -25.08
N PRO A 1155 -14.12 11.42 -24.55
CA PRO A 1155 -14.16 11.16 -23.12
C PRO A 1155 -13.16 12.02 -22.35
N ALA A 1156 -13.59 12.54 -21.19
CA ALA A 1156 -12.84 13.50 -20.39
C ALA A 1156 -12.36 12.86 -19.08
N MET A 1157 -11.06 12.91 -18.80
CA MET A 1157 -10.48 12.41 -17.54
C MET A 1157 -10.67 13.43 -16.40
N TRP A 1158 -11.92 13.77 -16.10
CA TRP A 1158 -12.37 14.78 -15.14
C TRP A 1158 -11.79 14.57 -13.71
N TRP A 1159 -11.43 13.33 -13.39
CA TRP A 1159 -10.85 12.89 -12.13
C TRP A 1159 -9.33 13.15 -11.97
N ALA A 1160 -8.62 13.57 -13.02
CA ALA A 1160 -7.15 13.64 -13.09
C ALA A 1160 -6.46 14.80 -12.32
#